data_AF-A0A1B8EET6-F1
#
_entry.id   AF-A0A1B8EET6-F1
#
_cell.length_a   1.000
_cell.length_b   1.000
_cell.length_c   1.000
_cell.angle_alpha   90.00
_cell.angle_beta   90.00
_cell.angle_gamma   90.00
#
_symmetry.space_group_name_H-M   'P 1'
#
loop_
_entity.id
_entity.type
_entity.pdbx_description
1 polymer ?
#
loop_
_entity_poly.entity_id
_entity_poly.type
_entity_poly.pdbx_seq_one_letter_code
_entity_poly.pdbx_strand_id
1 'polypeptide(L)'
;MPNTVSKWIEKKLPISFTKDNETPPLPTLPQDRPRVLTPSPSRENLLLSTAAATSNSAFFQKLPLEIRHMILKEAFGNYTMHMHLSYDFPKVPLRVRQRDPKHRHANIRTLQPRQRQQQTTFGILRKKSWQWWSCICHRDAPWMLSHWRSHALCRDDCHKGGIHISCDYWPGDTPGKCFIGVMGWLLSCRQAYAECITLLYSANTIHMASSVMIRHLPQLLLPQRLASITSVEMVWNRNPTRYGTDLPNSLEIFGLPAIYSLMEVLESAMPHLRQLSIVLINCDITLGFWDRDDTQDENKPTISTPIDDMVRRLRPGLEECNICIPYAIFDERKGKAAEIRENCSDVPIPYLWGFAFAGGPEGPEGSSFVTLENAPFLVRLFEILRRRVYSLLNRAIPCQYIPSGRSYNLKIGHLVIDYIEETDGRMLSTSWEEQRHDKCRRTNLFRGLSRIMLTLRKVPLPRIGFFTMDNEGVISLTNCPLRFQLHQLENEGIPTAIGRACHDSHLVHQLNAINDEDDCRSQMAALATMRAVLPRFIPQDLRRGPFILTLTDLHQSNIFVDDEWNVKYLIDLEWARSLPIEMQHPPYWLTSQTVDGLVDEQLTLFDEIYREFLDIFTHEEALLLLDAQEQQASLLQARIMKRGWEDGSFFYFLALDSISGLYGLFIQHVQERFDYHVKYDAFRRVASPYWRPESEQFIATKIKQKNEYDRRLLEMFEKQTSD
;
A
#
# COMPACT_ATOMS: atom_id res chain seq x y z
N MET A 1 26.54 -57.02 -25.41
CA MET A 1 26.03 -57.50 -24.10
C MET A 1 26.51 -56.54 -23.02
N PRO A 2 25.63 -55.94 -22.20
CA PRO A 2 26.08 -55.04 -21.15
C PRO A 2 26.87 -55.81 -20.08
N ASN A 3 28.03 -55.29 -19.72
CA ASN A 3 29.04 -55.91 -18.88
C ASN A 3 28.49 -56.20 -17.46
N THR A 4 28.87 -57.32 -16.87
CA THR A 4 28.33 -57.87 -15.60
C THR A 4 28.44 -56.90 -14.43
N VAL A 5 29.39 -55.95 -14.50
CA VAL A 5 29.59 -54.88 -13.52
C VAL A 5 28.45 -53.85 -13.54
N SER A 6 27.91 -53.50 -14.70
CA SER A 6 26.82 -52.52 -14.83
C SER A 6 25.53 -53.03 -14.19
N LYS A 7 25.19 -54.31 -14.42
CA LYS A 7 24.05 -54.96 -13.75
C LYS A 7 24.25 -55.12 -12.24
N TRP A 8 25.49 -55.27 -11.79
CA TRP A 8 25.81 -55.36 -10.36
C TRP A 8 25.66 -54.01 -9.66
N ILE A 9 26.09 -52.93 -10.31
CA ILE A 9 25.95 -51.54 -9.82
C ILE A 9 24.47 -51.15 -9.71
N GLU A 10 23.66 -51.40 -10.74
CA GLU A 10 22.21 -51.13 -10.71
C GLU A 10 21.46 -51.93 -9.64
N LYS A 11 21.92 -53.16 -9.34
CA LYS A 11 21.29 -54.03 -8.33
C LYS A 11 21.72 -53.70 -6.89
N LYS A 12 22.89 -53.09 -6.68
CA LYS A 12 23.45 -52.78 -5.35
C LYS A 12 23.35 -51.31 -4.94
N LEU A 13 23.20 -50.39 -5.89
CA LEU A 13 22.92 -48.97 -5.65
C LEU A 13 21.52 -48.64 -6.18
N PRO A 14 20.45 -48.81 -5.39
CA PRO A 14 19.14 -48.29 -5.75
C PRO A 14 19.18 -46.76 -5.58
N ILE A 15 19.85 -46.06 -6.50
CA ILE A 15 19.59 -44.63 -6.72
C ILE A 15 18.39 -44.62 -7.64
N SER A 16 17.21 -44.85 -7.05
CA SER A 16 15.99 -44.40 -7.70
C SER A 16 16.12 -42.88 -7.79
N PHE A 17 16.31 -42.36 -9.00
CA PHE A 17 15.73 -41.06 -9.31
C PHE A 17 14.21 -41.27 -9.32
N THR A 18 13.63 -41.42 -8.14
CA THR A 18 12.19 -41.31 -7.97
C THR A 18 11.81 -39.94 -8.49
N LYS A 19 10.66 -39.89 -9.18
CA LYS A 19 9.89 -38.68 -9.45
C LYS A 19 9.46 -38.00 -8.13
N ASP A 20 10.43 -37.52 -7.35
CA ASP A 20 10.26 -36.92 -6.01
C ASP A 20 10.25 -35.36 -6.10
N ASN A 21 9.89 -34.79 -7.25
CA ASN A 21 9.74 -33.34 -7.40
C ASN A 21 8.31 -32.84 -7.13
N GLU A 22 7.35 -33.72 -6.81
CA GLU A 22 6.07 -33.27 -6.28
C GLU A 22 6.26 -32.79 -4.84
N THR A 23 6.07 -31.49 -4.64
CA THR A 23 6.04 -30.89 -3.31
C THR A 23 4.91 -31.55 -2.51
N PRO A 24 5.15 -32.03 -1.27
CA PRO A 24 4.10 -32.66 -0.49
C PRO A 24 2.96 -31.68 -0.22
N PRO A 25 1.70 -32.14 -0.25
CA PRO A 25 0.54 -31.28 -0.02
C PRO A 25 0.58 -30.61 1.36
N LEU A 26 -0.13 -29.49 1.50
CA LEU A 26 -0.25 -28.77 2.77
C LEU A 26 -0.74 -29.74 3.87
N PRO A 27 -0.14 -29.76 5.07
CA PRO A 27 -0.54 -30.67 6.13
C PRO A 27 -1.87 -30.23 6.75
N THR A 28 -2.98 -30.75 6.24
CA THR A 28 -4.34 -30.48 6.75
C THR A 28 -4.72 -31.41 7.90
N LEU A 29 -5.69 -30.98 8.69
CA LEU A 29 -6.27 -31.80 9.74
C LEU A 29 -7.03 -32.99 9.13
N PRO A 30 -6.86 -34.23 9.65
CA PRO A 30 -7.57 -35.39 9.13
C PRO A 30 -9.07 -35.29 9.41
N GLN A 31 -9.90 -35.77 8.47
CA GLN A 31 -11.36 -35.83 8.61
C GLN A 31 -11.76 -36.71 9.80
N ASP A 32 -11.17 -37.91 9.91
CA ASP A 32 -11.37 -38.81 11.04
C ASP A 32 -10.22 -38.72 12.04
N ARG A 33 -10.52 -38.25 13.26
CA ARG A 33 -9.53 -38.21 14.34
C ARG A 33 -9.59 -39.48 15.18
N PRO A 34 -8.50 -40.26 15.27
CA PRO A 34 -8.47 -41.46 16.10
C PRO A 34 -8.58 -41.15 17.61
N ARG A 35 -8.32 -39.89 18.03
CA ARG A 35 -8.42 -39.43 19.42
C ARG A 35 -8.93 -37.99 19.49
N VAL A 36 -9.90 -37.75 20.37
CA VAL A 36 -10.44 -36.41 20.66
C VAL A 36 -9.51 -35.70 21.64
N LEU A 37 -8.85 -34.62 21.21
CA LEU A 37 -7.93 -33.82 22.04
C LEU A 37 -8.65 -32.95 23.07
N THR A 38 -9.89 -32.52 22.79
CA THR A 38 -10.70 -31.68 23.69
C THR A 38 -12.05 -32.35 23.90
N PRO A 39 -12.32 -32.97 25.07
CA PRO A 39 -13.60 -33.63 25.30
C PRO A 39 -14.74 -32.61 25.39
N SER A 40 -15.93 -32.98 24.91
CA SER A 40 -17.14 -32.21 25.16
C SER A 40 -17.51 -32.26 26.66
N PRO A 41 -18.12 -31.20 27.23
CA PRO A 41 -18.56 -31.17 28.63
C PRO A 41 -19.51 -32.32 29.03
N SER A 42 -20.13 -32.98 28.05
CA SER A 42 -21.19 -33.98 28.20
C SER A 42 -20.73 -35.41 28.56
N ARG A 43 -19.45 -35.67 28.86
CA ARG A 43 -18.97 -37.03 29.19
C ARG A 43 -18.54 -37.18 30.65
N GLU A 44 -19.44 -37.69 31.50
CA GLU A 44 -19.23 -37.95 32.93
C GLU A 44 -18.03 -38.88 33.24
N ASN A 45 -17.80 -39.92 32.43
CA ASN A 45 -16.68 -40.85 32.62
C ASN A 45 -15.29 -40.19 32.50
N LEU A 46 -15.19 -39.04 31.82
CA LEU A 46 -13.95 -38.28 31.68
C LEU A 46 -13.69 -37.37 32.88
N LEU A 47 -14.74 -36.86 33.55
CA LEU A 47 -14.61 -36.02 34.74
C LEU A 47 -13.99 -36.79 35.91
N LEU A 48 -14.39 -38.05 36.11
CA LEU A 48 -13.86 -38.94 37.16
C LEU A 48 -12.37 -39.23 36.97
N SER A 49 -11.94 -39.55 35.74
CA SER A 49 -10.52 -39.79 35.42
C SER A 49 -9.66 -38.53 35.54
N THR A 50 -10.24 -37.37 35.22
CA THR A 50 -9.53 -36.08 35.27
C THR A 50 -9.37 -35.62 36.72
N ALA A 51 -10.41 -35.75 37.55
CA ALA A 51 -10.37 -35.45 38.97
C ALA A 51 -9.42 -36.38 39.75
N ALA A 52 -9.36 -37.66 39.38
CA ALA A 52 -8.39 -38.59 39.97
C ALA A 52 -6.93 -38.19 39.65
N ALA A 53 -6.65 -37.77 38.41
CA ALA A 53 -5.31 -37.35 37.98
C ALA A 53 -4.80 -36.07 38.66
N THR A 54 -5.72 -35.19 39.09
CA THR A 54 -5.38 -33.92 39.76
C THR A 54 -5.68 -33.93 41.27
N SER A 55 -6.08 -35.06 41.83
CA SER A 55 -6.45 -35.26 43.24
C SER A 55 -5.35 -34.86 44.24
N ASN A 56 -4.07 -35.09 43.87
CA ASN A 56 -2.92 -34.76 44.71
C ASN A 56 -2.28 -33.41 44.37
N SER A 57 -2.86 -32.64 43.45
CA SER A 57 -2.30 -31.35 43.04
C SER A 57 -2.86 -30.22 43.88
N ALA A 58 -2.03 -29.60 44.72
CA ALA A 58 -2.41 -28.41 45.46
C ALA A 58 -2.90 -27.28 44.54
N PHE A 59 -2.36 -27.19 43.32
CA PHE A 59 -2.82 -26.20 42.33
C PHE A 59 -4.28 -26.42 41.94
N PHE A 60 -4.70 -27.66 41.64
CA PHE A 60 -6.08 -27.96 41.22
C PHE A 60 -7.05 -28.07 42.40
N GLN A 61 -6.60 -28.49 43.58
CA GLN A 61 -7.46 -28.73 44.74
C GLN A 61 -7.67 -27.51 45.64
N LYS A 62 -6.65 -26.64 45.79
CA LYS A 62 -6.72 -25.50 46.72
C LYS A 62 -7.08 -24.18 46.05
N LEU A 63 -6.84 -24.04 44.75
CA LEU A 63 -7.10 -22.78 44.04
C LEU A 63 -8.42 -22.84 43.26
N PRO A 64 -9.32 -21.87 43.44
CA PRO A 64 -10.50 -21.71 42.59
C PRO A 64 -10.13 -21.56 41.11
N LEU A 65 -11.05 -21.91 40.21
CA LEU A 65 -10.84 -21.83 38.76
C LEU A 65 -10.40 -20.42 38.31
N GLU A 66 -10.97 -19.39 38.91
CA GLU A 66 -10.71 -17.98 38.61
C GLU A 66 -9.24 -17.63 38.88
N ILE A 67 -8.73 -18.04 40.04
CA ILE A 67 -7.33 -17.80 40.43
C ILE A 67 -6.39 -18.60 39.52
N ARG A 68 -6.75 -19.84 39.18
CA ARG A 68 -5.96 -20.68 38.25
C ARG A 68 -5.92 -20.05 36.86
N HIS A 69 -7.04 -19.52 36.37
CA HIS A 69 -7.10 -18.77 35.12
C HIS A 69 -6.26 -17.49 35.16
N MET A 70 -6.27 -16.73 36.26
CA MET A 70 -5.38 -15.57 36.42
C MET A 70 -3.91 -15.97 36.34
N ILE A 71 -3.52 -17.06 37.03
CA ILE A 71 -2.15 -17.59 36.97
C ILE A 71 -1.79 -18.01 35.55
N LEU A 72 -2.68 -18.74 34.85
CA LEU A 72 -2.44 -19.19 33.49
C LEU A 72 -2.36 -18.03 32.49
N LYS A 73 -3.19 -16.99 32.68
CA LYS A 73 -3.13 -15.77 31.86
C LYS A 73 -1.83 -15.01 32.10
N GLU A 74 -1.35 -14.93 33.33
CA GLU A 74 -0.07 -14.28 33.63
C GLU A 74 1.12 -15.09 33.10
N ALA A 75 1.04 -16.43 33.17
CA ALA A 75 2.09 -17.32 32.70
C ALA A 75 2.16 -17.41 31.16
N PHE A 76 1.02 -17.45 30.48
CA PHE A 76 0.92 -17.83 29.06
C PHE A 76 0.04 -16.89 28.20
N GLY A 77 -0.44 -15.78 28.75
CA GLY A 77 -1.28 -14.81 28.05
C GLY A 77 -0.59 -13.46 27.83
N ASN A 78 -1.25 -12.57 27.10
CA ASN A 78 -0.82 -11.20 26.82
C ASN A 78 0.53 -11.07 26.07
N TYR A 79 0.92 -12.11 25.34
CA TYR A 79 2.08 -12.07 24.44
C TYR A 79 1.63 -11.87 22.99
N THR A 80 2.46 -11.18 22.20
CA THR A 80 2.38 -11.26 20.74
C THR A 80 3.14 -12.50 20.28
N MET A 81 2.44 -13.46 19.70
CA MET A 81 3.00 -14.75 19.29
C MET A 81 3.08 -14.87 17.78
N HIS A 82 4.28 -15.11 17.25
CA HIS A 82 4.43 -15.48 15.85
C HIS A 82 3.93 -16.90 15.66
N MET A 83 3.07 -17.11 14.66
CA MET A 83 2.61 -18.42 14.24
C MET A 83 2.78 -18.54 12.73
N HIS A 84 3.67 -19.44 12.30
CA HIS A 84 4.00 -19.61 10.87
C HIS A 84 4.09 -21.09 10.49
N LEU A 85 3.55 -21.43 9.32
CA LEU A 85 3.73 -22.73 8.68
C LEU A 85 4.61 -22.54 7.44
N SER A 86 5.72 -23.28 7.35
CA SER A 86 6.72 -23.09 6.28
C SER A 86 7.16 -24.41 5.67
N TYR A 87 7.43 -24.41 4.36
CA TYR A 87 8.09 -25.52 3.65
C TYR A 87 9.58 -25.20 3.44
N ASP A 88 10.40 -25.48 4.47
CA ASP A 88 11.85 -25.24 4.44
C ASP A 88 12.60 -26.46 5.03
N PHE A 89 13.93 -26.41 5.01
CA PHE A 89 14.75 -27.42 5.67
C PHE A 89 14.47 -27.43 7.19
N PRO A 90 14.40 -28.61 7.83
CA PRO A 90 14.17 -28.73 9.26
C PRO A 90 15.14 -27.86 10.07
N LYS A 91 14.58 -26.96 10.90
CA LYS A 91 15.40 -26.19 11.86
C LYS A 91 16.00 -27.15 12.89
N VAL A 92 17.22 -26.88 13.36
CA VAL A 92 17.87 -27.69 14.40
C VAL A 92 16.98 -27.72 15.66
N PRO A 93 16.72 -28.88 16.30
CA PRO A 93 15.87 -28.96 17.48
C PRO A 93 16.39 -28.10 18.64
N LEU A 94 15.49 -27.49 19.42
CA LEU A 94 15.84 -26.57 20.51
C LEU A 94 16.84 -27.16 21.51
N ARG A 95 16.67 -28.44 21.88
CA ARG A 95 17.56 -29.19 22.79
C ARG A 95 19.02 -29.29 22.31
N VAL A 96 19.29 -29.06 21.02
CA VAL A 96 20.62 -29.16 20.39
C VAL A 96 21.16 -27.77 20.02
N ARG A 97 20.36 -26.70 20.16
CA ARG A 97 20.82 -25.34 19.83
C ARG A 97 21.74 -24.83 20.95
N GLN A 98 23.04 -24.83 20.69
CA GLN A 98 24.02 -24.19 21.56
C GLN A 98 23.90 -22.67 21.48
N ARG A 99 24.06 -21.97 22.61
CA ARG A 99 23.98 -20.51 22.73
C ARG A 99 24.89 -19.84 21.68
N ASP A 100 24.31 -19.07 20.76
CA ASP A 100 25.10 -18.30 19.78
C ASP A 100 25.68 -17.06 20.48
N PRO A 101 27.00 -16.81 20.38
CA PRO A 101 27.64 -15.63 20.95
C PRO A 101 27.05 -14.29 20.45
N LYS A 102 26.32 -14.31 19.33
CA LYS A 102 25.67 -13.13 18.72
C LYS A 102 24.22 -12.91 19.20
N HIS A 103 23.76 -13.62 20.23
CA HIS A 103 22.46 -13.37 20.89
C HIS A 103 21.25 -13.34 19.95
N ARG A 104 21.23 -14.22 18.93
CA ARG A 104 20.17 -14.25 17.92
C ARG A 104 18.82 -14.66 18.50
N HIS A 105 17.74 -14.02 18.05
CA HIS A 105 16.39 -14.38 18.48
C HIS A 105 16.05 -15.84 18.10
N ALA A 106 15.45 -16.58 19.04
CA ALA A 106 15.21 -18.03 18.98
C ALA A 106 16.44 -18.89 18.63
N ASN A 107 17.64 -18.28 18.67
CA ASN A 107 18.93 -18.87 18.33
C ASN A 107 18.94 -19.53 16.93
N ILE A 108 18.29 -18.89 15.96
CA ILE A 108 18.22 -19.34 14.56
C ILE A 108 19.45 -18.78 13.81
N ARG A 109 20.26 -19.66 13.22
CA ARG A 109 21.39 -19.25 12.36
C ARG A 109 20.89 -18.97 10.94
N THR A 110 21.04 -17.73 10.46
CA THR A 110 20.91 -17.41 9.04
C THR A 110 22.10 -18.00 8.27
N LEU A 111 21.92 -19.18 7.68
CA LEU A 111 22.87 -19.71 6.69
C LEU A 111 22.65 -18.98 5.37
N GLN A 112 23.73 -18.49 4.74
CA GLN A 112 23.66 -17.94 3.38
C GLN A 112 23.15 -19.01 2.39
N PRO A 113 22.45 -18.64 1.30
CA PRO A 113 21.92 -19.60 0.33
C PRO A 113 22.96 -20.60 -0.20
N ARG A 114 24.20 -20.13 -0.44
CA ARG A 114 25.34 -20.97 -0.87
C ARG A 114 25.78 -22.01 0.18
N GLN A 115 25.61 -21.73 1.46
CA GLN A 115 25.97 -22.65 2.55
C GLN A 115 24.88 -23.68 2.88
N ARG A 116 23.62 -23.44 2.47
CA ARG A 116 22.50 -24.38 2.68
C ARG A 116 22.65 -25.69 1.88
N GLN A 117 23.40 -25.67 0.77
CA GLN A 117 23.64 -26.85 -0.06
C GLN A 117 24.86 -27.69 0.37
N GLN A 118 25.74 -27.20 1.25
CA GLN A 118 27.08 -27.79 1.45
C GLN A 118 27.38 -28.39 2.83
N GLN A 119 26.39 -28.63 3.71
CA GLN A 119 26.67 -29.30 4.99
C GLN A 119 25.88 -30.60 5.17
N THR A 120 26.47 -31.71 4.71
CA THR A 120 26.68 -32.89 5.56
C THR A 120 28.00 -33.58 5.17
N THR A 121 28.83 -33.86 6.17
CA THR A 121 30.09 -34.64 6.06
C THR A 121 29.84 -36.14 5.76
N PHE A 122 28.57 -36.54 5.59
CA PHE A 122 28.12 -37.94 5.48
C PHE A 122 26.89 -38.10 4.56
N GLY A 123 26.87 -37.46 3.38
CA GLY A 123 26.09 -37.93 2.21
C GLY A 123 24.55 -37.98 2.30
N ILE A 124 23.90 -37.43 3.33
CA ILE A 124 22.43 -37.32 3.38
C ILE A 124 22.03 -35.89 3.00
N LEU A 125 21.40 -35.72 1.83
CA LEU A 125 20.72 -34.48 1.47
C LEU A 125 19.57 -34.23 2.47
N ARG A 126 19.57 -33.08 3.13
CA ARG A 126 18.39 -32.64 3.90
C ARG A 126 17.24 -32.42 2.91
N LYS A 127 16.11 -33.11 3.08
CA LYS A 127 14.88 -32.82 2.33
C LYS A 127 14.11 -31.69 3.02
N LYS A 128 13.42 -30.84 2.26
CA LYS A 128 12.48 -29.85 2.80
C LYS A 128 11.23 -30.55 3.35
N SER A 129 10.63 -29.98 4.39
CA SER A 129 9.40 -30.51 4.99
C SER A 129 8.55 -29.38 5.56
N TRP A 130 7.23 -29.56 5.56
CA TRP A 130 6.33 -28.66 6.27
C TRP A 130 6.62 -28.66 7.76
N GLN A 131 6.84 -27.48 8.33
CA GLN A 131 7.13 -27.31 9.76
C GLN A 131 6.41 -26.08 10.32
N TRP A 132 5.74 -26.28 11.46
CA TRP A 132 5.23 -25.20 12.29
C TRP A 132 6.37 -24.53 13.03
N TRP A 133 6.32 -23.21 13.09
CA TRP A 133 7.25 -22.40 13.85
C TRP A 133 6.49 -21.34 14.63
N SER A 134 6.83 -21.21 15.91
CA SER A 134 6.32 -20.16 16.77
C SER A 134 7.39 -19.61 17.68
N CYS A 135 7.23 -18.34 18.06
CA CYS A 135 8.05 -17.67 19.06
C CYS A 135 7.26 -16.51 19.69
N ILE A 136 7.72 -16.04 20.84
CA ILE A 136 7.27 -14.76 21.38
C ILE A 136 7.93 -13.65 20.57
N CYS A 137 7.14 -12.67 20.14
CA CYS A 137 7.63 -11.47 19.47
C CYS A 137 8.49 -10.67 20.46
N HIS A 138 9.77 -10.51 20.16
CA HIS A 138 10.67 -9.67 20.98
C HIS A 138 10.80 -8.24 20.44
N ARG A 139 9.90 -7.82 19.55
CA ARG A 139 9.86 -6.46 18.99
C ARG A 139 9.84 -5.38 20.07
N ASP A 140 9.02 -5.60 21.11
CA ASP A 140 8.88 -4.71 22.25
C ASP A 140 9.32 -5.44 23.53
N ALA A 141 10.35 -4.91 24.21
CA ALA A 141 10.81 -5.49 25.48
C ALA A 141 9.82 -5.14 26.61
N PRO A 142 9.59 -6.03 27.59
CA PRO A 142 8.56 -5.83 28.62
C PRO A 142 8.78 -4.58 29.49
N TRP A 143 10.03 -4.13 29.61
CA TRP A 143 10.44 -2.95 30.39
C TRP A 143 10.89 -1.76 29.54
N MET A 144 10.84 -1.86 28.21
CA MET A 144 11.00 -0.65 27.40
C MET A 144 9.81 0.26 27.71
N LEU A 145 10.10 1.41 28.34
CA LEU A 145 9.15 2.50 28.52
C LEU A 145 8.41 2.72 27.21
N SER A 146 7.12 3.07 27.26
CA SER A 146 6.25 3.30 26.08
C SER A 146 6.91 4.10 24.95
N HIS A 147 7.86 4.96 25.29
CA HIS A 147 8.71 5.77 24.40
C HIS A 147 9.58 4.94 23.41
N TRP A 148 9.97 3.69 23.73
CA TRP A 148 10.99 2.91 22.98
C TRP A 148 10.47 1.66 22.23
N ARG A 149 9.16 1.44 22.03
CA ARG A 149 8.59 0.37 21.15
C ARG A 149 9.01 0.42 19.65
N SER A 150 10.29 0.36 19.32
CA SER A 150 10.89 1.05 18.15
C SER A 150 10.86 0.30 16.81
N HIS A 151 10.11 -0.79 16.64
CA HIS A 151 10.18 -1.55 15.40
C HIS A 151 8.82 -1.62 14.71
N ALA A 152 8.64 -0.77 13.69
CA ALA A 152 7.50 -0.82 12.77
C ALA A 152 7.21 -2.28 12.35
N LEU A 153 5.93 -2.68 12.33
CA LEU A 153 5.48 -4.03 12.01
C LEU A 153 6.17 -4.61 10.74
N CYS A 154 6.50 -3.74 9.78
CA CYS A 154 7.19 -4.04 8.54
C CYS A 154 8.66 -4.51 8.65
N ARG A 155 9.32 -4.39 9.81
CA ARG A 155 10.67 -4.91 10.11
C ARG A 155 10.62 -6.12 11.07
N ASP A 156 9.75 -7.10 10.79
CA ASP A 156 9.75 -8.38 11.52
C ASP A 156 10.81 -9.36 10.97
N ASP A 157 11.91 -9.53 11.70
CA ASP A 157 12.93 -10.55 11.42
C ASP A 157 12.96 -11.69 12.46
N CYS A 158 11.93 -11.80 13.32
CA CYS A 158 11.86 -12.86 14.34
C CYS A 158 11.95 -14.26 13.71
N HIS A 159 11.28 -14.46 12.57
CA HIS A 159 11.29 -15.74 11.85
C HIS A 159 12.66 -16.12 11.24
N LYS A 160 13.50 -15.14 10.93
CA LYS A 160 14.86 -15.31 10.40
C LYS A 160 15.92 -15.43 11.49
N GLY A 161 15.57 -15.21 12.75
CA GLY A 161 16.55 -15.08 13.82
C GLY A 161 17.37 -13.81 13.70
N GLY A 162 16.72 -12.70 13.31
CA GLY A 162 17.33 -11.37 13.30
C GLY A 162 18.04 -11.05 14.61
N ILE A 163 19.09 -10.23 14.52
CA ILE A 163 19.78 -9.70 15.69
C ILE A 163 18.90 -8.58 16.24
N HIS A 164 17.96 -8.95 17.12
CA HIS A 164 17.13 -7.98 17.83
C HIS A 164 17.84 -7.60 19.13
N ILE A 165 18.34 -6.36 19.21
CA ILE A 165 18.85 -5.76 20.45
C ILE A 165 17.85 -5.92 21.60
N SER A 166 16.55 -5.86 21.28
CA SER A 166 15.44 -6.10 22.20
C SER A 166 15.39 -7.51 22.79
N CYS A 167 15.86 -8.54 22.08
CA CYS A 167 15.89 -9.92 22.58
C CYS A 167 16.74 -10.04 23.84
N ASP A 168 17.85 -9.33 23.95
CA ASP A 168 18.67 -9.34 25.17
C ASP A 168 17.95 -8.74 26.37
N TYR A 169 17.06 -7.77 26.10
CA TYR A 169 16.17 -7.14 27.07
C TYR A 169 14.88 -7.92 27.35
N TRP A 170 14.84 -9.23 27.08
CA TRP A 170 13.78 -10.09 27.59
C TRP A 170 14.30 -10.92 28.78
N PRO A 171 13.49 -11.11 29.83
CA PRO A 171 13.92 -11.84 31.02
C PRO A 171 14.12 -13.34 30.70
N GLY A 172 15.07 -13.98 31.38
CA GLY A 172 15.39 -15.40 31.23
C GLY A 172 16.57 -15.71 30.29
N ASP A 173 16.77 -16.99 30.01
CA ASP A 173 17.91 -17.48 29.23
C ASP A 173 17.54 -17.78 27.77
N THR A 174 18.38 -17.33 26.84
CA THR A 174 18.30 -17.72 25.41
C THR A 174 18.68 -19.20 25.22
N PRO A 175 17.99 -19.99 24.38
CA PRO A 175 16.85 -19.60 23.53
C PRO A 175 15.48 -19.72 24.21
N GLY A 176 15.40 -20.23 25.45
CA GLY A 176 14.15 -20.52 26.15
C GLY A 176 13.20 -19.33 26.25
N LYS A 177 13.72 -18.14 26.57
CA LYS A 177 12.95 -16.90 26.67
C LYS A 177 12.26 -16.43 25.37
N CYS A 178 12.64 -17.00 24.22
CA CYS A 178 12.00 -16.71 22.94
C CYS A 178 10.75 -17.58 22.70
N PHE A 179 10.42 -18.49 23.61
CA PHE A 179 9.28 -19.39 23.50
C PHE A 179 8.43 -19.33 24.76
N ILE A 180 7.11 -19.50 24.59
CA ILE A 180 6.14 -19.50 25.69
C ILE A 180 6.30 -20.67 26.67
N GLY A 181 6.95 -21.77 26.26
CA GLY A 181 7.20 -22.92 27.15
C GLY A 181 5.96 -23.72 27.56
N VAL A 182 4.77 -23.38 27.04
CA VAL A 182 3.47 -23.96 27.46
C VAL A 182 3.34 -25.47 27.27
N MET A 183 4.15 -26.09 26.40
CA MET A 183 4.03 -27.52 26.08
C MET A 183 4.20 -28.43 27.29
N GLY A 184 5.05 -28.07 28.27
CA GLY A 184 5.19 -28.85 29.50
C GLY A 184 3.89 -28.88 30.32
N TRP A 185 3.15 -27.77 30.33
CA TRP A 185 1.86 -27.66 30.99
C TRP A 185 0.76 -28.41 30.24
N LEU A 186 0.63 -28.18 28.93
CA LEU A 186 -0.41 -28.82 28.10
C LEU A 186 -0.29 -30.35 28.07
N LEU A 187 0.93 -30.89 28.18
CA LEU A 187 1.17 -32.34 28.17
C LEU A 187 1.12 -32.98 29.57
N SER A 188 0.95 -32.19 30.63
CA SER A 188 0.96 -32.69 32.01
C SER A 188 -0.29 -33.51 32.34
N CYS A 189 -1.48 -32.98 32.03
CA CYS A 189 -2.74 -33.68 32.21
C CYS A 189 -3.84 -33.06 31.32
N ARG A 190 -4.97 -33.77 31.18
CA ARG A 190 -6.12 -33.30 30.39
C ARG A 190 -6.75 -32.03 30.96
N GLN A 191 -6.77 -31.86 32.29
CA GLN A 191 -7.32 -30.66 32.92
C GLN A 191 -6.50 -29.42 32.59
N ALA A 192 -5.17 -29.52 32.71
CA ALA A 192 -4.23 -28.47 32.35
C ALA A 192 -4.40 -28.04 30.89
N TYR A 193 -4.55 -29.01 29.97
CA TYR A 193 -4.85 -28.73 28.57
C TYR A 193 -6.19 -28.00 28.40
N ALA A 194 -7.27 -28.52 28.99
CA ALA A 194 -8.62 -27.99 28.80
C ALA A 194 -8.77 -26.53 29.28
N GLU A 195 -8.17 -26.19 30.42
CA GLU A 195 -8.25 -24.84 30.98
C GLU A 195 -7.29 -23.86 30.28
N CYS A 196 -6.12 -24.31 29.83
CA CYS A 196 -5.11 -23.43 29.24
C CYS A 196 -5.28 -23.21 27.74
N ILE A 197 -5.81 -24.18 26.99
CA ILE A 197 -5.79 -24.12 25.52
C ILE A 197 -6.61 -22.96 24.97
N THR A 198 -7.76 -22.63 25.58
CA THR A 198 -8.57 -21.49 25.14
C THR A 198 -7.86 -20.17 25.46
N LEU A 199 -7.27 -20.05 26.65
CA LEU A 199 -6.49 -18.87 27.05
C LEU A 199 -5.32 -18.59 26.08
N LEU A 200 -4.66 -19.64 25.58
CA LEU A 200 -3.54 -19.50 24.65
C LEU A 200 -3.94 -18.78 23.36
N TYR A 201 -5.16 -18.99 22.87
CA TYR A 201 -5.66 -18.34 21.65
C TYR A 201 -6.42 -17.03 21.93
N SER A 202 -7.12 -16.93 23.07
CA SER A 202 -7.98 -15.78 23.37
C SER A 202 -7.29 -14.63 24.10
N ALA A 203 -6.19 -14.89 24.80
CA ALA A 203 -5.47 -13.89 25.58
C ALA A 203 -4.18 -13.38 24.89
N ASN A 204 -3.75 -14.00 23.81
CA ASN A 204 -2.54 -13.62 23.07
C ASN A 204 -2.89 -12.99 21.72
N THR A 205 -2.04 -12.08 21.26
CA THR A 205 -2.14 -11.53 19.91
C THR A 205 -1.40 -12.46 18.95
N ILE A 206 -2.11 -12.96 17.93
CA ILE A 206 -1.55 -13.90 16.97
C ILE A 206 -0.98 -13.12 15.78
N HIS A 207 0.34 -13.12 15.65
CA HIS A 207 1.05 -12.49 14.55
C HIS A 207 1.31 -13.48 13.40
N MET A 208 0.78 -13.18 12.22
CA MET A 208 0.85 -14.03 11.03
C MET A 208 1.39 -13.25 9.83
N ALA A 209 2.29 -13.86 9.06
CA ALA A 209 2.86 -13.18 7.88
C ALA A 209 2.77 -13.99 6.58
N SER A 210 2.42 -15.28 6.64
CA SER A 210 2.23 -16.11 5.44
C SER A 210 0.77 -16.07 4.99
N SER A 211 0.53 -15.50 3.80
CA SER A 211 -0.80 -15.47 3.19
C SER A 211 -1.35 -16.87 2.90
N VAL A 212 -0.47 -17.82 2.56
CA VAL A 212 -0.84 -19.23 2.31
C VAL A 212 -1.39 -19.88 3.58
N MET A 213 -0.71 -19.70 4.71
CA MET A 213 -1.17 -20.25 5.99
C MET A 213 -2.52 -19.64 6.39
N ILE A 214 -2.65 -18.31 6.31
CA ILE A 214 -3.86 -17.60 6.75
C ILE A 214 -5.09 -18.09 5.98
N ARG A 215 -5.01 -18.18 4.64
CA ARG A 215 -6.12 -18.65 3.79
C ARG A 215 -6.54 -20.10 4.07
N HIS A 216 -5.63 -20.93 4.57
CA HIS A 216 -5.91 -22.34 4.89
C HIS A 216 -6.14 -22.59 6.38
N LEU A 217 -6.25 -21.55 7.22
CA LEU A 217 -6.46 -21.71 8.67
C LEU A 217 -7.60 -22.67 9.04
N PRO A 218 -8.78 -22.64 8.39
CA PRO A 218 -9.87 -23.58 8.70
C PRO A 218 -9.50 -25.06 8.49
N GLN A 219 -8.53 -25.34 7.62
CA GLN A 219 -8.03 -26.69 7.33
C GLN A 219 -6.86 -27.07 8.26
N LEU A 220 -6.17 -26.08 8.83
CA LEU A 220 -4.97 -26.26 9.65
C LEU A 220 -5.29 -26.30 11.16
N LEU A 221 -6.29 -25.55 11.61
CA LEU A 221 -6.68 -25.40 13.01
C LEU A 221 -8.15 -25.75 13.23
N LEU A 222 -8.46 -26.17 14.45
CA LEU A 222 -9.82 -26.51 14.84
C LEU A 222 -10.70 -25.24 14.85
N PRO A 223 -11.96 -25.29 14.38
CA PRO A 223 -12.85 -24.12 14.35
C PRO A 223 -13.03 -23.45 15.72
N GLN A 224 -13.22 -24.24 16.77
CA GLN A 224 -13.29 -23.78 18.17
C GLN A 224 -12.01 -23.08 18.69
N ARG A 225 -10.86 -23.22 18.00
CA ARG A 225 -9.62 -22.50 18.32
C ARG A 225 -9.54 -21.20 17.56
N LEU A 226 -9.87 -21.22 16.28
CA LEU A 226 -9.97 -20.01 15.46
C LEU A 226 -11.01 -19.05 16.04
N ALA A 227 -12.18 -19.56 16.42
CA ALA A 227 -13.23 -18.78 17.05
C ALA A 227 -12.85 -18.21 18.42
N SER A 228 -11.81 -18.73 19.09
CA SER A 228 -11.33 -18.16 20.35
C SER A 228 -10.32 -17.03 20.17
N ILE A 229 -9.79 -16.82 18.95
CA ILE A 229 -8.83 -15.74 18.67
C ILE A 229 -9.56 -14.40 18.72
N THR A 230 -9.00 -13.45 19.48
CA THR A 230 -9.58 -12.11 19.70
C THR A 230 -8.69 -10.99 19.17
N SER A 231 -7.38 -11.23 18.96
CA SER A 231 -6.41 -10.21 18.55
C SER A 231 -5.47 -10.78 17.49
N VAL A 232 -5.43 -10.15 16.31
CA VAL A 232 -4.62 -10.56 15.16
C VAL A 232 -3.78 -9.40 14.64
N GLU A 233 -2.50 -9.67 14.43
CA GLU A 233 -1.61 -8.81 13.65
C GLU A 233 -1.21 -9.55 12.38
N MET A 234 -1.32 -8.88 11.23
CA MET A 234 -0.88 -9.46 9.97
C MET A 234 -0.05 -8.51 9.13
N VAL A 235 0.86 -9.12 8.38
CA VAL A 235 1.68 -8.44 7.40
C VAL A 235 1.25 -8.87 6.01
N TRP A 236 0.82 -7.89 5.21
CA TRP A 236 0.50 -8.07 3.81
C TRP A 236 1.58 -7.45 2.93
N ASN A 237 2.00 -8.14 1.87
CA ASN A 237 3.04 -7.65 0.96
C ASN A 237 2.69 -7.99 -0.49
N ARG A 238 2.77 -6.99 -1.38
CA ARG A 238 2.53 -7.13 -2.83
C ARG A 238 3.38 -8.24 -3.46
N ASN A 239 4.64 -8.33 -3.04
CA ASN A 239 5.62 -9.31 -3.52
C ASN A 239 6.31 -9.96 -2.33
N PRO A 240 5.82 -11.12 -1.84
CA PRO A 240 6.39 -11.78 -0.68
C PRO A 240 7.68 -12.52 -1.04
N THR A 241 8.73 -11.74 -1.30
CA THR A 241 10.11 -12.23 -1.34
C THR A 241 10.70 -12.33 0.08
N ARG A 242 10.00 -11.77 1.09
CA ARG A 242 10.50 -11.62 2.46
C ARG A 242 10.35 -12.88 3.33
N TYR A 243 9.33 -13.71 3.10
CA TYR A 243 9.09 -14.92 3.89
C TYR A 243 9.29 -16.16 3.01
N GLY A 244 10.19 -17.06 3.43
CA GLY A 244 10.43 -18.33 2.73
C GLY A 244 9.28 -19.34 2.85
N THR A 245 8.10 -18.89 3.31
CA THR A 245 6.88 -19.67 3.52
C THR A 245 6.03 -19.80 2.25
N ASP A 246 6.28 -18.97 1.23
CA ASP A 246 5.33 -18.72 0.14
C ASP A 246 5.72 -19.41 -1.18
N LEU A 247 6.51 -20.50 -1.12
CA LEU A 247 6.73 -21.39 -2.26
C LEU A 247 6.58 -22.87 -1.88
N PRO A 248 6.16 -23.73 -2.83
CA PRO A 248 5.79 -23.45 -4.23
C PRO A 248 4.38 -23.98 -4.56
N ASN A 249 3.47 -23.15 -5.08
CA ASN A 249 2.51 -23.53 -6.14
C ASN A 249 1.57 -22.36 -6.48
N SER A 250 1.53 -22.05 -7.77
CA SER A 250 0.61 -21.20 -8.53
C SER A 250 0.64 -19.67 -8.34
N LEU A 251 0.43 -19.01 -9.48
CA LEU A 251 0.17 -17.59 -9.72
C LEU A 251 -1.07 -17.02 -9.00
N GLU A 252 -1.72 -17.78 -8.11
CA GLU A 252 -2.96 -17.39 -7.40
C GLU A 252 -2.70 -16.81 -5.98
N ILE A 253 -1.43 -16.63 -5.60
CA ILE A 253 -1.04 -16.28 -4.21
C ILE A 253 -0.92 -14.76 -3.98
N PHE A 254 -0.78 -13.97 -5.03
CA PHE A 254 -0.61 -12.52 -4.92
C PHE A 254 -1.82 -11.90 -5.60
N GLY A 255 -2.66 -11.18 -4.86
CA GLY A 255 -3.89 -10.70 -5.47
C GLY A 255 -4.72 -9.73 -4.63
N LEU A 256 -5.55 -8.97 -5.34
CA LEU A 256 -6.86 -8.59 -4.84
C LEU A 256 -7.60 -9.89 -4.46
N PRO A 257 -7.70 -10.92 -5.31
CA PRO A 257 -8.34 -12.19 -4.92
C PRO A 257 -7.75 -12.81 -3.64
N ALA A 258 -6.44 -12.66 -3.44
CA ALA A 258 -5.77 -13.19 -2.26
C ALA A 258 -6.11 -12.41 -0.98
N ILE A 259 -6.29 -11.08 -1.04
CA ILE A 259 -6.76 -10.30 0.10
C ILE A 259 -8.26 -10.51 0.35
N TYR A 260 -9.10 -10.64 -0.69
CA TYR A 260 -10.52 -10.99 -0.54
C TYR A 260 -10.69 -12.32 0.20
N SER A 261 -10.00 -13.37 -0.27
CA SER A 261 -9.99 -14.68 0.39
C SER A 261 -9.44 -14.60 1.81
N LEU A 262 -8.44 -13.75 2.05
CA LEU A 262 -7.89 -13.56 3.39
C LEU A 262 -8.91 -12.90 4.33
N MET A 263 -9.58 -11.84 3.88
CA MET A 263 -10.63 -11.15 4.65
C MET A 263 -11.82 -12.07 4.94
N GLU A 264 -12.24 -12.88 3.95
CA GLU A 264 -13.30 -13.88 4.12
C GLU A 264 -12.94 -14.94 5.18
N VAL A 265 -11.67 -15.39 5.22
CA VAL A 265 -11.21 -16.34 6.23
C VAL A 265 -11.17 -15.71 7.62
N LEU A 266 -10.77 -14.44 7.76
CA LEU A 266 -10.83 -13.76 9.06
C LEU A 266 -12.27 -13.62 9.55
N GLU A 267 -13.17 -13.22 8.66
CA GLU A 267 -14.59 -13.07 8.94
C GLU A 267 -15.24 -14.40 9.38
N SER A 268 -15.02 -15.46 8.61
CA SER A 268 -15.66 -16.76 8.84
C SER A 268 -15.01 -17.58 9.97
N ALA A 269 -13.68 -17.53 10.10
CA ALA A 269 -12.95 -18.37 11.04
C ALA A 269 -12.78 -17.72 12.42
N MET A 270 -12.77 -16.38 12.51
CA MET A 270 -12.51 -15.63 13.75
C MET A 270 -13.66 -14.67 14.11
N PRO A 271 -14.88 -15.18 14.33
CA PRO A 271 -16.07 -14.34 14.58
C PRO A 271 -15.99 -13.48 15.86
N HIS A 272 -15.07 -13.77 16.79
CA HIS A 272 -14.89 -13.01 18.04
C HIS A 272 -13.65 -12.10 18.00
N LEU A 273 -13.18 -11.76 16.79
CA LEU A 273 -12.06 -10.84 16.62
C LEU A 273 -12.44 -9.44 17.12
N ARG A 274 -11.67 -8.93 18.08
CA ARG A 274 -11.83 -7.61 18.69
C ARG A 274 -10.77 -6.63 18.22
N GLN A 275 -9.55 -7.11 17.98
CA GLN A 275 -8.43 -6.27 17.55
C GLN A 275 -7.83 -6.84 16.28
N LEU A 276 -7.73 -5.99 15.26
CA LEU A 276 -7.12 -6.33 13.99
C LEU A 276 -6.10 -5.26 13.61
N SER A 277 -4.87 -5.68 13.32
CA SER A 277 -3.87 -4.80 12.71
C SER A 277 -3.37 -5.38 11.39
N ILE A 278 -3.51 -4.61 10.31
CA ILE A 278 -3.06 -4.98 8.96
C ILE A 278 -1.97 -4.02 8.55
N VAL A 279 -0.82 -4.57 8.15
CA VAL A 279 0.33 -3.77 7.69
C VAL A 279 0.53 -4.01 6.22
N LEU A 280 0.33 -2.96 5.43
CA LEU A 280 0.51 -2.96 4.00
C LEU A 280 1.97 -2.61 3.67
N ILE A 281 2.73 -3.60 3.20
CA ILE A 281 4.11 -3.40 2.74
C ILE A 281 4.11 -3.20 1.22
N ASN A 282 4.61 -2.04 0.77
CA ASN A 282 4.74 -1.67 -0.64
C ASN A 282 3.40 -1.74 -1.41
N CYS A 283 2.29 -1.46 -0.74
CA CYS A 283 0.96 -1.34 -1.34
C CYS A 283 0.35 0.00 -0.97
N ASP A 284 -0.37 0.58 -1.92
CA ASP A 284 -1.36 1.61 -1.65
C ASP A 284 -2.71 0.94 -1.36
N ILE A 285 -3.53 1.54 -0.51
CA ILE A 285 -4.87 1.05 -0.18
C ILE A 285 -5.86 1.31 -1.33
N THR A 286 -5.57 2.29 -2.20
CA THR A 286 -6.43 2.72 -3.31
C THR A 286 -6.09 2.07 -4.66
N LEU A 287 -4.96 1.38 -4.80
CA LEU A 287 -4.53 0.81 -6.08
C LEU A 287 -4.94 -0.66 -6.26
N GLY A 288 -5.52 -0.97 -7.43
CA GLY A 288 -5.87 -2.32 -7.88
C GLY A 288 -4.67 -3.14 -8.38
N PHE A 289 -4.83 -4.46 -8.44
CA PHE A 289 -3.72 -5.43 -8.50
C PHE A 289 -2.87 -5.47 -9.79
N TRP A 290 -3.30 -4.79 -10.86
CA TRP A 290 -2.66 -4.83 -12.16
C TRP A 290 -2.51 -3.41 -12.68
N ASP A 291 -1.40 -2.77 -12.34
CA ASP A 291 -1.03 -1.50 -12.96
C ASP A 291 0.43 -1.57 -13.42
N ARG A 292 0.56 -2.08 -14.65
CA ARG A 292 1.53 -1.63 -15.66
C ARG A 292 0.77 -1.21 -16.93
N ASP A 293 -0.53 -0.96 -16.79
CA ASP A 293 -1.43 -0.69 -17.90
C ASP A 293 -2.27 0.52 -17.48
N ASP A 294 -1.89 1.69 -18.00
CA ASP A 294 -2.42 3.04 -17.70
C ASP A 294 -3.94 3.20 -18.02
N THR A 295 -4.66 2.10 -18.21
CA THR A 295 -6.12 2.08 -18.38
C THR A 295 -6.77 2.14 -17.00
N GLN A 296 -7.05 3.35 -16.53
CA GLN A 296 -7.88 3.61 -15.34
C GLN A 296 -9.30 3.04 -15.57
N ASP A 297 -9.52 1.79 -15.17
CA ASP A 297 -10.86 1.23 -15.00
C ASP A 297 -11.32 1.55 -13.56
N GLU A 298 -12.21 2.53 -13.41
CA GLU A 298 -12.66 3.06 -12.12
C GLU A 298 -13.58 2.11 -11.35
N ASN A 299 -14.06 1.05 -11.99
CA ASN A 299 -14.83 -0.02 -11.36
C ASN A 299 -13.94 -1.17 -10.86
N LYS A 300 -12.62 -1.05 -11.00
CA LYS A 300 -11.66 -2.07 -10.59
C LYS A 300 -11.57 -2.09 -9.06
N PRO A 301 -11.82 -3.23 -8.40
CA PRO A 301 -11.84 -3.31 -6.94
C PRO A 301 -10.49 -2.89 -6.35
N THR A 302 -10.51 -2.07 -5.30
CA THR A 302 -9.31 -1.62 -4.58
C THR A 302 -8.99 -2.53 -3.41
N ILE A 303 -7.83 -2.33 -2.77
CA ILE A 303 -7.46 -3.06 -1.55
C ILE A 303 -8.34 -2.64 -0.37
N SER A 304 -8.87 -1.41 -0.36
CA SER A 304 -9.79 -0.93 0.69
C SER A 304 -11.12 -1.67 0.69
N THR A 305 -11.72 -1.94 -0.46
CA THR A 305 -13.06 -2.57 -0.57
C THR A 305 -13.22 -3.85 0.27
N PRO A 306 -12.37 -4.89 0.14
CA PRO A 306 -12.51 -6.11 0.93
C PRO A 306 -12.28 -5.89 2.43
N ILE A 307 -11.45 -4.92 2.80
CA ILE A 307 -11.18 -4.58 4.21
C ILE A 307 -12.39 -3.88 4.81
N ASP A 308 -12.94 -2.87 4.12
CA ASP A 308 -14.13 -2.14 4.56
C ASP A 308 -15.34 -3.06 4.70
N ASP A 309 -15.53 -3.95 3.72
CA ASP A 309 -16.59 -4.96 3.73
C ASP A 309 -16.50 -5.88 4.95
N MET A 310 -15.32 -6.41 5.22
CA MET A 310 -15.08 -7.26 6.39
C MET A 310 -15.23 -6.47 7.70
N VAL A 311 -14.72 -5.25 7.79
CA VAL A 311 -14.88 -4.39 8.98
C VAL A 311 -16.36 -4.08 9.22
N ARG A 312 -17.14 -3.75 8.18
CA ARG A 312 -18.58 -3.48 8.27
C ARG A 312 -19.33 -4.69 8.84
N ARG A 313 -18.97 -5.90 8.40
CA ARG A 313 -19.59 -7.15 8.87
C ARG A 313 -19.15 -7.55 10.28
N LEU A 314 -17.90 -7.26 10.66
CA LEU A 314 -17.35 -7.52 12.01
C LEU A 314 -17.65 -6.41 13.03
N ARG A 315 -18.20 -5.26 12.61
CA ARG A 315 -18.46 -4.05 13.42
C ARG A 315 -19.14 -4.29 14.78
N PRO A 316 -20.07 -5.26 14.96
CA PRO A 316 -20.65 -5.50 16.28
C PRO A 316 -19.66 -6.01 17.35
N GLY A 317 -18.52 -6.58 16.95
CA GLY A 317 -17.53 -7.20 17.85
C GLY A 317 -16.10 -6.66 17.74
N LEU A 318 -15.77 -5.93 16.67
CA LEU A 318 -14.45 -5.36 16.43
C LEU A 318 -14.28 -4.03 17.20
N GLU A 319 -13.42 -4.03 18.22
CA GLU A 319 -13.11 -2.88 19.08
C GLU A 319 -12.06 -1.94 18.44
N GLU A 320 -11.07 -2.50 17.73
CA GLU A 320 -9.96 -1.74 17.13
C GLU A 320 -9.52 -2.34 15.79
N CYS A 321 -9.42 -1.51 14.76
CA CYS A 321 -8.90 -1.89 13.44
C CYS A 321 -7.81 -0.89 13.00
N ASN A 322 -6.57 -1.35 12.97
CA ASN A 322 -5.40 -0.53 12.64
C ASN A 322 -4.85 -0.91 11.26
N ILE A 323 -5.00 -0.02 10.28
CA ILE A 323 -4.41 -0.18 8.95
C ILE A 323 -3.14 0.68 8.87
N CYS A 324 -1.99 0.05 8.64
CA CYS A 324 -0.70 0.72 8.54
C CYS A 324 -0.25 0.80 7.09
N ILE A 325 -0.04 2.02 6.59
CA ILE A 325 0.45 2.31 5.22
C ILE A 325 1.91 2.78 5.21
N PRO A 326 2.63 2.70 4.08
CA PRO A 326 3.98 3.25 3.93
C PRO A 326 4.07 4.75 4.24
N TYR A 327 5.20 5.19 4.83
CA TYR A 327 5.39 6.58 5.27
C TYR A 327 5.32 7.62 4.15
N ALA A 328 5.80 7.29 2.94
CA ALA A 328 5.80 8.21 1.80
C ALA A 328 4.38 8.66 1.45
N ILE A 329 3.46 7.70 1.31
CA ILE A 329 2.02 7.91 1.05
C ILE A 329 1.39 8.75 2.18
N PHE A 330 1.75 8.47 3.45
CA PHE A 330 1.25 9.24 4.59
C PHE A 330 1.70 10.71 4.58
N ASP A 331 2.96 10.99 4.23
CA ASP A 331 3.51 12.35 4.21
C ASP A 331 2.81 13.25 3.17
N GLU A 332 2.42 12.65 2.04
CA GLU A 332 1.75 13.31 0.93
C GLU A 332 0.30 13.69 1.24
N ARG A 333 -0.47 12.79 1.88
CA ARG A 333 -1.89 13.02 2.24
C ARG A 333 -2.11 14.23 3.16
N LYS A 334 -1.26 14.41 4.17
CA LYS A 334 -1.53 15.35 5.28
C LYS A 334 -1.29 16.82 4.95
N GLY A 335 -0.19 17.16 4.28
CA GLY A 335 0.20 18.56 4.04
C GLY A 335 -0.79 19.27 3.11
N LYS A 336 -1.37 18.51 2.18
CA LYS A 336 -2.32 18.98 1.18
C LYS A 336 -3.72 19.16 1.76
N ALA A 337 -4.17 18.20 2.57
CA ALA A 337 -5.45 18.32 3.28
C ALA A 337 -5.46 19.52 4.26
N ALA A 338 -4.33 19.82 4.91
CA ALA A 338 -4.21 20.98 5.78
C ALA A 338 -4.31 22.32 5.02
N GLU A 339 -3.61 22.45 3.91
CA GLU A 339 -3.63 23.65 3.06
C GLU A 339 -5.01 23.92 2.45
N ILE A 340 -5.64 22.90 1.86
CA ILE A 340 -6.97 23.04 1.23
C ILE A 340 -7.99 23.51 2.25
N ARG A 341 -7.93 23.00 3.49
CA ARG A 341 -8.88 23.44 4.52
C ARG A 341 -8.66 24.89 4.98
N GLU A 342 -7.41 25.33 5.08
CA GLU A 342 -7.11 26.68 5.55
C GLU A 342 -7.42 27.75 4.49
N ASN A 343 -7.12 27.46 3.22
CA ASN A 343 -7.14 28.43 2.14
C ASN A 343 -8.28 28.23 1.13
N CYS A 344 -8.95 27.08 1.15
CA CYS A 344 -9.98 26.69 0.19
C CYS A 344 -11.15 25.96 0.89
N SER A 345 -11.74 26.59 1.92
CA SER A 345 -12.81 26.00 2.74
C SER A 345 -14.08 25.59 1.98
N ASP A 346 -14.31 26.16 0.79
CA ASP A 346 -15.45 25.82 -0.07
C ASP A 346 -15.24 24.50 -0.83
N VAL A 347 -14.01 23.95 -0.82
CA VAL A 347 -13.73 22.62 -1.38
C VAL A 347 -14.28 21.56 -0.41
N PRO A 348 -15.24 20.74 -0.84
CA PRO A 348 -15.88 19.78 0.05
C PRO A 348 -14.91 18.64 0.35
N ILE A 349 -14.28 18.64 1.53
CA ILE A 349 -13.38 17.58 1.99
C ILE A 349 -13.89 17.06 3.35
N PRO A 350 -13.73 15.75 3.67
CA PRO A 350 -14.07 15.24 4.98
C PRO A 350 -13.33 15.98 6.09
N TYR A 351 -13.95 16.13 7.26
CA TYR A 351 -13.33 16.88 8.35
C TYR A 351 -12.06 16.16 8.83
N LEU A 352 -10.92 16.83 8.70
CA LEU A 352 -9.64 16.34 9.22
C LEU A 352 -9.50 16.74 10.70
N TRP A 353 -9.68 15.78 11.60
CA TRP A 353 -9.61 15.99 13.05
C TRP A 353 -8.19 16.22 13.54
N GLY A 354 -7.22 15.55 12.91
CA GLY A 354 -5.82 15.64 13.28
C GLY A 354 -4.97 14.59 12.57
N PHE A 355 -3.67 14.68 12.79
CA PHE A 355 -2.69 13.74 12.26
C PHE A 355 -1.42 13.76 13.10
N ALA A 356 -0.50 12.82 12.90
CA ALA A 356 0.80 12.90 13.56
C ALA A 356 1.93 12.31 12.74
N PHE A 357 3.14 12.79 12.99
CA PHE A 357 4.37 12.23 12.45
C PHE A 357 4.84 11.02 13.27
N ALA A 358 5.36 10.00 12.57
CA ALA A 358 6.10 8.93 13.23
C ALA A 358 7.42 9.46 13.80
N GLY A 359 7.72 9.19 15.08
CA GLY A 359 9.04 9.48 15.65
C GLY A 359 10.13 8.60 15.02
N GLY A 360 11.22 9.22 14.58
CA GLY A 360 12.37 8.51 14.01
C GLY A 360 13.22 7.77 15.08
N PRO A 361 14.02 6.77 14.69
CA PRO A 361 14.88 6.03 15.63
C PRO A 361 16.07 6.85 16.18
N GLU A 362 16.42 7.99 15.57
CA GLU A 362 17.51 8.89 16.00
C GLU A 362 17.09 10.38 16.14
N GLY A 363 15.79 10.70 16.07
CA GLY A 363 15.26 12.08 16.07
C GLY A 363 14.13 12.30 17.10
N PRO A 364 13.74 13.57 17.37
CA PRO A 364 12.88 13.91 18.51
C PRO A 364 11.47 13.28 18.39
N GLU A 365 10.78 13.22 19.53
CA GLU A 365 9.43 12.63 19.68
C GLU A 365 8.49 13.00 18.52
N GLY A 366 7.71 12.02 18.04
CA GLY A 366 6.72 12.25 16.99
C GLY A 366 5.78 13.40 17.36
N SER A 367 5.58 14.34 16.44
CA SER A 367 4.71 15.50 16.70
C SER A 367 3.29 15.20 16.22
N SER A 368 2.31 15.36 17.10
CA SER A 368 0.89 15.21 16.76
C SER A 368 0.25 16.57 16.58
N PHE A 369 -0.71 16.66 15.67
CA PHE A 369 -1.36 17.88 15.25
C PHE A 369 -2.86 17.72 15.40
N VAL A 370 -3.48 18.73 16.01
CA VAL A 370 -4.92 18.78 16.23
C VAL A 370 -5.44 20.11 15.71
N THR A 371 -6.69 20.13 15.28
CA THR A 371 -7.33 21.38 14.87
C THR A 371 -7.34 22.38 16.03
N LEU A 372 -7.09 23.66 15.71
CA LEU A 372 -7.15 24.75 16.68
C LEU A 372 -8.51 24.82 17.40
N GLU A 373 -9.60 24.49 16.71
CA GLU A 373 -10.96 24.48 17.26
C GLU A 373 -11.12 23.55 18.45
N ASN A 374 -10.44 22.40 18.41
CA ASN A 374 -10.50 21.36 19.42
C ASN A 374 -9.49 21.57 20.57
N ALA A 375 -8.68 22.64 20.51
CA ALA A 375 -7.69 22.94 21.53
C ALA A 375 -8.31 23.66 22.75
N PRO A 376 -7.72 23.50 23.96
CA PRO A 376 -8.15 24.26 25.15
C PRO A 376 -8.08 25.77 24.93
N PHE A 377 -8.98 26.53 25.57
CA PHE A 377 -9.13 27.98 25.37
C PHE A 377 -7.81 28.78 25.49
N LEU A 378 -6.97 28.47 26.48
CA LEU A 378 -5.70 29.16 26.68
C LEU A 378 -4.71 28.89 25.55
N VAL A 379 -4.68 27.66 25.03
CA VAL A 379 -3.83 27.27 23.88
C VAL A 379 -4.34 27.97 22.62
N ARG A 380 -5.65 28.04 22.43
CA ARG A 380 -6.27 28.79 21.32
C ARG A 380 -5.88 30.26 21.35
N LEU A 381 -6.00 30.92 22.51
CA LEU A 381 -5.63 32.32 22.67
C LEU A 381 -4.14 32.55 22.40
N PHE A 382 -3.27 31.68 22.94
CA PHE A 382 -1.83 31.73 22.69
C PHE A 382 -1.50 31.59 21.20
N GLU A 383 -2.07 30.61 20.51
CA GLU A 383 -1.80 30.37 19.08
C GLU A 383 -2.36 31.49 18.19
N ILE A 384 -3.51 32.08 18.54
CA ILE A 384 -4.03 33.28 17.87
C ILE A 384 -3.04 34.46 18.03
N LEU A 385 -2.53 34.68 19.24
CA LEU A 385 -1.53 35.73 19.50
C LEU A 385 -0.22 35.43 18.78
N ARG A 386 0.26 34.18 18.79
CA ARG A 386 1.45 33.73 18.07
C ARG A 386 1.34 34.03 16.58
N ARG A 387 0.23 33.68 15.93
CA ARG A 387 0.00 33.99 14.50
C ARG A 387 -0.02 35.48 14.23
N ARG A 388 -0.65 36.29 15.08
CA ARG A 388 -0.61 37.77 14.96
C ARG A 388 0.81 38.30 15.06
N VAL A 389 1.61 37.82 16.01
CA VAL A 389 3.02 38.21 16.14
C VAL A 389 3.84 37.77 14.94
N TYR A 390 3.66 36.54 14.44
CA TYR A 390 4.37 36.04 13.26
C TYR A 390 4.01 36.83 12.00
N SER A 391 2.73 37.17 11.83
CA SER A 391 2.25 38.07 10.77
C SER A 391 2.90 39.45 10.87
N LEU A 392 2.98 40.05 12.06
CA LEU A 392 3.67 41.34 12.28
C LEU A 392 5.17 41.28 12.00
N LEU A 393 5.81 40.13 12.29
CA LEU A 393 7.24 39.90 12.06
C LEU A 393 7.55 39.40 10.63
N ASN A 394 6.55 39.33 9.75
CA ASN A 394 6.65 38.83 8.38
C ASN A 394 7.29 37.42 8.28
N ARG A 395 7.00 36.56 9.26
CA ARG A 395 7.41 35.14 9.30
C ARG A 395 6.30 34.24 8.77
N ALA A 396 6.66 33.05 8.30
CA ALA A 396 5.71 32.04 7.85
C ALA A 396 4.72 31.69 8.97
N ILE A 397 3.42 31.83 8.69
CA ILE A 397 2.35 31.67 9.68
C ILE A 397 2.05 30.17 9.82
N PRO A 398 2.07 29.61 11.05
CA PRO A 398 1.64 28.23 11.27
C PRO A 398 0.17 28.02 10.90
N CYS A 399 -0.13 26.89 10.26
CA CYS A 399 -1.47 26.53 9.81
C CYS A 399 -2.43 26.25 10.99
N GLN A 400 -3.73 26.11 10.72
CA GLN A 400 -4.76 25.84 11.74
C GLN A 400 -4.59 24.55 12.55
N TYR A 401 -3.63 23.70 12.19
CA TYR A 401 -3.28 22.49 12.93
C TYR A 401 -2.10 22.77 13.85
N ILE A 402 -2.35 22.68 15.15
CA ILE A 402 -1.36 23.02 16.16
C ILE A 402 -0.68 21.76 16.71
N PRO A 403 0.62 21.81 17.01
CA PRO A 403 1.28 20.71 17.67
C PRO A 403 0.67 20.49 19.05
N SER A 404 0.17 19.29 19.31
CA SER A 404 -0.26 18.85 20.62
C SER A 404 0.98 18.66 21.48
N GLY A 405 1.13 19.44 22.56
CA GLY A 405 2.18 19.25 23.57
C GLY A 405 2.05 17.96 24.39
N ARG A 406 1.19 17.03 23.96
CA ARG A 406 1.06 15.69 24.53
C ARG A 406 2.03 14.76 23.81
N SER A 407 2.87 14.05 24.56
CA SER A 407 3.75 13.01 24.02
C SER A 407 2.92 12.01 23.22
N TYR A 408 3.12 12.02 21.91
CA TYR A 408 2.46 11.11 20.99
C TYR A 408 3.20 9.78 21.02
N ASN A 409 2.57 8.75 21.60
CA ASN A 409 3.19 7.43 21.84
C ASN A 409 3.09 6.48 20.64
N LEU A 410 2.36 6.85 19.60
CA LEU A 410 2.23 6.04 18.39
C LEU A 410 3.43 6.29 17.48
N LYS A 411 3.94 5.22 16.88
CA LYS A 411 5.22 5.21 16.14
C LYS A 411 5.03 5.18 14.63
N ILE A 412 3.80 5.39 14.20
CA ILE A 412 3.34 5.32 12.83
C ILE A 412 2.63 6.63 12.54
N GLY A 413 2.83 7.17 11.34
CA GLY A 413 2.09 8.33 10.89
C GLY A 413 0.62 7.96 10.68
N HIS A 414 -0.29 8.80 11.13
CA HIS A 414 -1.73 8.56 11.00
C HIS A 414 -2.49 9.84 10.68
N LEU A 415 -3.61 9.70 10.00
CA LEU A 415 -4.56 10.73 9.62
C LEU A 415 -5.91 10.34 10.23
N VAL A 416 -6.59 11.28 10.88
CA VAL A 416 -7.93 11.05 11.45
C VAL A 416 -8.90 11.97 10.71
N ILE A 417 -9.74 11.39 9.87
CA ILE A 417 -10.75 12.08 9.06
C ILE A 417 -12.15 11.54 9.38
N ASP A 418 -13.17 12.32 9.07
CA ASP A 418 -14.56 11.84 9.08
C ASP A 418 -14.71 10.61 8.17
N TYR A 419 -15.45 9.62 8.70
CA TYR A 419 -15.94 8.51 7.90
C TYR A 419 -17.19 8.98 7.14
N ILE A 420 -17.17 8.82 5.81
CA ILE A 420 -18.31 9.19 4.96
C ILE A 420 -19.30 8.02 4.97
N GLU A 421 -20.48 8.23 5.55
CA GLU A 421 -21.55 7.22 5.51
C GLU A 421 -22.19 7.15 4.11
N GLU A 422 -22.64 5.97 3.70
CA GLU A 422 -23.29 5.77 2.38
C GLU A 422 -24.59 6.58 2.19
N THR A 423 -25.16 7.07 3.29
CA THR A 423 -26.31 7.99 3.30
C THR A 423 -25.92 9.44 3.03
N ASP A 424 -24.68 9.82 3.35
CA ASP A 424 -24.18 11.19 3.18
C ASP A 424 -23.51 11.40 1.82
N GLY A 425 -22.92 10.35 1.24
CA GLY A 425 -22.41 10.35 -0.12
C GLY A 425 -21.92 8.98 -0.59
N ARG A 426 -21.97 8.74 -1.91
CA ARG A 426 -21.47 7.52 -2.55
C ARG A 426 -20.38 7.87 -3.56
N MET A 427 -19.42 6.96 -3.75
CA MET A 427 -18.39 7.14 -4.78
C MET A 427 -19.03 7.25 -6.16
N LEU A 428 -18.64 8.26 -6.95
CA LEU A 428 -19.19 8.49 -8.29
C LEU A 428 -19.02 7.27 -9.20
N SER A 429 -17.90 6.56 -9.09
CA SER A 429 -17.60 5.34 -9.88
C SER A 429 -18.72 4.30 -9.80
N THR A 430 -19.36 4.14 -8.63
CA THR A 430 -20.43 3.16 -8.43
C THR A 430 -21.67 3.39 -9.30
N SER A 431 -21.90 4.62 -9.77
CA SER A 431 -23.07 4.99 -10.57
C SER A 431 -22.72 5.57 -11.94
N TRP A 432 -21.42 5.75 -12.23
CA TRP A 432 -20.93 6.49 -13.39
C TRP A 432 -21.40 5.91 -14.72
N GLU A 433 -21.11 4.64 -15.00
CA GLU A 433 -21.42 4.03 -16.30
C GLU A 433 -22.92 3.98 -16.60
N GLU A 434 -23.74 3.72 -15.57
CA GLU A 434 -25.18 3.61 -15.74
C GLU A 434 -25.86 4.97 -15.97
N GLN A 435 -25.28 6.05 -15.44
CA GLN A 435 -25.96 7.34 -15.32
C GLN A 435 -25.24 8.50 -16.03
N ARG A 436 -24.04 8.32 -16.61
CA ARG A 436 -23.29 9.38 -17.32
C ARG A 436 -24.01 9.99 -18.52
N HIS A 437 -25.00 9.27 -19.06
CA HIS A 437 -25.86 9.75 -20.14
C HIS A 437 -27.01 10.65 -19.64
N ASP A 438 -27.29 10.68 -18.33
CA ASP A 438 -28.24 11.60 -17.71
C ASP A 438 -27.67 13.01 -17.66
N LYS A 439 -28.22 13.88 -18.52
CA LYS A 439 -27.79 15.27 -18.66
C LYS A 439 -27.95 16.08 -17.37
N CYS A 440 -28.99 15.83 -16.57
CA CYS A 440 -29.23 16.58 -15.34
C CYS A 440 -28.15 16.29 -14.29
N ARG A 441 -27.88 15.00 -14.06
CA ARG A 441 -26.81 14.55 -13.15
C ARG A 441 -25.44 15.06 -13.60
N ARG A 442 -25.11 14.91 -14.89
CA ARG A 442 -23.86 15.40 -15.46
C ARG A 442 -23.69 16.91 -15.32
N THR A 443 -24.76 17.68 -15.54
CA THR A 443 -24.74 19.14 -15.34
C THR A 443 -24.42 19.50 -13.88
N ASN A 444 -25.01 18.81 -12.90
CA ASN A 444 -24.74 19.04 -11.48
C ASN A 444 -23.29 18.73 -11.12
N LEU A 445 -22.76 17.61 -11.62
CA LEU A 445 -21.35 17.24 -11.45
C LEU A 445 -20.43 18.32 -12.05
N PHE A 446 -20.70 18.78 -13.27
CA PHE A 446 -19.88 19.78 -13.95
C PHE A 446 -19.89 21.12 -13.21
N ARG A 447 -21.04 21.53 -12.65
CA ARG A 447 -21.10 22.70 -11.76
C ARG A 447 -20.25 22.49 -10.51
N GLY A 448 -20.35 21.34 -9.85
CA GLY A 448 -19.57 21.01 -8.66
C GLY A 448 -18.06 21.08 -8.91
N LEU A 449 -17.59 20.41 -9.97
CA LEU A 449 -16.19 20.43 -10.39
C LEU A 449 -15.72 21.84 -10.78
N SER A 450 -16.53 22.59 -11.53
CA SER A 450 -16.21 23.98 -11.91
C SER A 450 -16.00 24.86 -10.67
N ARG A 451 -16.91 24.78 -9.68
CA ARG A 451 -16.80 25.53 -8.42
C ARG A 451 -15.56 25.17 -7.62
N ILE A 452 -15.19 23.89 -7.60
CA ILE A 452 -13.97 23.41 -6.92
C ILE A 452 -12.73 23.99 -7.60
N MET A 453 -12.62 23.86 -8.93
CA MET A 453 -11.48 24.40 -9.69
C MET A 453 -11.36 25.92 -9.53
N LEU A 454 -12.47 26.65 -9.59
CA LEU A 454 -12.50 28.10 -9.38
C LEU A 454 -12.16 28.50 -7.93
N THR A 455 -12.57 27.70 -6.94
CA THR A 455 -12.18 27.91 -5.53
C THR A 455 -10.69 27.72 -5.34
N LEU A 456 -10.11 26.65 -5.89
CA LEU A 456 -8.67 26.38 -5.79
C LEU A 456 -7.81 27.48 -6.46
N ARG A 457 -8.37 28.18 -7.45
CA ARG A 457 -7.73 29.33 -8.10
C ARG A 457 -7.69 30.58 -7.21
N LYS A 458 -8.58 30.74 -6.23
CA LYS A 458 -8.66 31.96 -5.38
C LYS A 458 -7.33 32.30 -4.71
N VAL A 459 -6.48 31.29 -4.46
CA VAL A 459 -5.18 31.44 -3.82
C VAL A 459 -4.05 31.13 -4.81
N PRO A 460 -3.50 32.15 -5.51
CA PRO A 460 -2.37 31.95 -6.41
C PRO A 460 -1.10 31.63 -5.60
N LEU A 461 -0.34 30.67 -6.12
CA LEU A 461 0.88 30.17 -5.50
C LEU A 461 2.11 30.71 -6.24
N PRO A 462 3.27 30.87 -5.55
CA PRO A 462 4.42 31.58 -6.10
C PRO A 462 5.22 30.78 -7.13
N ARG A 463 5.09 29.44 -7.15
CA ARG A 463 5.88 28.54 -8.01
C ARG A 463 5.25 27.17 -8.12
N ILE A 464 5.67 26.38 -9.11
CA ILE A 464 5.37 24.95 -9.19
C ILE A 464 5.96 24.23 -7.97
N GLY A 465 5.15 23.40 -7.31
CA GLY A 465 5.61 22.68 -6.12
C GLY A 465 4.53 21.86 -5.45
N PHE A 466 4.90 21.24 -4.33
CA PHE A 466 4.01 20.49 -3.45
C PHE A 466 4.11 21.02 -2.03
N PHE A 467 3.05 20.81 -1.24
CA PHE A 467 3.01 21.26 0.14
C PHE A 467 3.65 20.23 1.05
N THR A 468 4.53 20.73 1.93
CA THR A 468 5.16 20.00 3.03
C THR A 468 4.86 20.75 4.32
N MET A 469 4.84 20.03 5.44
CA MET A 469 4.58 20.63 6.74
C MET A 469 5.68 20.23 7.72
N ASP A 470 6.19 21.21 8.47
CA ASP A 470 7.20 20.97 9.50
C ASP A 470 6.60 20.61 10.88
N ASN A 471 7.46 20.39 11.87
CA ASN A 471 7.05 20.01 13.22
C ASN A 471 6.44 21.18 14.01
N GLU A 472 6.62 22.41 13.53
CA GLU A 472 6.09 23.65 14.09
C GLU A 472 4.71 24.01 13.54
N GLY A 473 4.25 23.24 12.56
CA GLY A 473 2.98 23.36 11.88
C GLY A 473 2.96 24.40 10.77
N VAL A 474 4.12 24.77 10.24
CA VAL A 474 4.26 25.68 9.11
C VAL A 474 4.20 24.88 7.81
N ILE A 475 3.28 25.28 6.94
CA ILE A 475 3.16 24.73 5.60
C ILE A 475 4.14 25.48 4.68
N SER A 476 4.93 24.73 3.92
CA SER A 476 5.87 25.28 2.95
C SER A 476 5.75 24.58 1.60
N LEU A 477 5.82 25.37 0.54
CA LEU A 477 5.77 24.90 -0.84
C LEU A 477 7.18 24.56 -1.31
N THR A 478 7.47 23.27 -1.53
CA THR A 478 8.79 22.78 -1.92
C THR A 478 8.82 22.33 -3.38
N ASN A 479 10.02 22.38 -3.99
CA ASN A 479 10.21 22.23 -5.45
C ASN A 479 10.34 20.76 -5.93
N CYS A 480 9.99 19.76 -5.10
CA CYS A 480 10.00 18.37 -5.56
C CYS A 480 8.71 18.10 -6.35
N PRO A 481 8.76 17.78 -7.64
CA PRO A 481 7.54 17.46 -8.36
C PRO A 481 7.12 16.02 -8.01
N LEU A 482 6.73 15.71 -6.78
CA LEU A 482 6.23 14.37 -6.43
C LEU A 482 4.94 14.09 -7.19
N ARG A 483 4.96 13.05 -8.02
CA ARG A 483 3.84 12.58 -8.83
C ARG A 483 3.57 11.13 -8.47
N PHE A 484 2.32 10.70 -8.63
CA PHE A 484 1.96 9.30 -8.55
C PHE A 484 2.89 8.44 -9.40
N GLN A 485 3.10 8.84 -10.67
CA GLN A 485 3.96 8.12 -11.60
C GLN A 485 5.43 8.13 -11.17
N LEU A 486 5.91 9.20 -10.52
CA LEU A 486 7.29 9.24 -10.02
C LEU A 486 7.50 8.28 -8.85
N HIS A 487 6.53 8.20 -7.94
CA HIS A 487 6.56 7.22 -6.86
C HIS A 487 6.48 5.78 -7.41
N GLN A 488 5.70 5.54 -8.46
CA GLN A 488 5.66 4.25 -9.14
C GLN A 488 7.02 3.88 -9.76
N LEU A 489 7.67 4.82 -10.47
CA LEU A 489 9.02 4.61 -11.02
C LEU A 489 10.04 4.32 -9.91
N GLU A 490 10.01 5.05 -8.79
CA GLU A 490 10.88 4.80 -7.64
C GLU A 490 10.66 3.41 -7.04
N ASN A 491 9.41 2.98 -6.93
CA ASN A 491 9.05 1.62 -6.47
C ASN A 491 9.55 0.53 -7.41
N GLU A 492 9.66 0.82 -8.70
CA GLU A 492 10.27 -0.06 -9.71
C GLU A 492 11.81 -0.01 -9.71
N GLY A 493 12.41 0.81 -8.84
CA GLY A 493 13.85 1.00 -8.73
C GLY A 493 14.44 1.88 -9.84
N ILE A 494 13.60 2.65 -10.53
CA ILE A 494 14.02 3.59 -11.57
C ILE A 494 14.49 4.89 -10.91
N PRO A 495 15.73 5.36 -11.16
CA PRO A 495 16.21 6.62 -10.63
C PRO A 495 15.40 7.82 -11.16
N THR A 496 14.69 8.47 -10.25
CA THR A 496 14.01 9.75 -10.46
C THR A 496 14.94 10.87 -10.01
N ALA A 497 15.64 11.52 -10.93
CA ALA A 497 16.36 12.74 -10.59
C ALA A 497 15.36 13.83 -10.23
N ILE A 498 15.61 14.58 -9.14
CA ILE A 498 14.77 15.72 -8.74
C ILE A 498 14.83 16.78 -9.85
N GLY A 499 13.84 16.76 -10.74
CA GLY A 499 13.66 17.74 -11.81
C GLY A 499 13.40 17.16 -13.19
N ARG A 500 12.18 17.38 -13.70
CA ARG A 500 11.79 17.43 -15.13
C ARG A 500 12.12 16.25 -16.06
N ALA A 501 12.75 15.18 -15.58
CA ALA A 501 13.30 14.10 -16.40
C ALA A 501 12.58 12.74 -16.24
N CYS A 502 11.34 12.70 -15.71
CA CYS A 502 10.65 11.42 -15.44
C CYS A 502 10.47 10.54 -16.68
N HIS A 503 10.05 11.14 -17.80
CA HIS A 503 9.91 10.45 -19.08
C HIS A 503 11.25 9.94 -19.64
N ASP A 504 12.33 10.68 -19.42
CA ASP A 504 13.67 10.24 -19.80
C ASP A 504 14.14 9.08 -18.91
N SER A 505 13.98 9.21 -17.60
CA SER A 505 14.35 8.17 -16.64
C SER A 505 13.62 6.87 -16.94
N HIS A 506 12.32 6.93 -17.24
CA HIS A 506 11.53 5.78 -17.67
C HIS A 506 12.16 5.10 -18.90
N LEU A 507 12.35 5.86 -20.01
CA LEU A 507 12.93 5.30 -21.23
C LEU A 507 14.36 4.78 -21.03
N VAL A 508 15.17 5.41 -20.17
CA VAL A 508 16.57 5.05 -19.91
C VAL A 508 16.70 3.82 -19.01
N HIS A 509 15.89 3.68 -17.97
CA HIS A 509 16.12 2.68 -16.92
C HIS A 509 15.18 1.49 -16.97
N GLN A 510 13.96 1.64 -17.49
CA GLN A 510 13.04 0.53 -17.62
C GLN A 510 13.49 -0.42 -18.74
N LEU A 511 13.57 -1.72 -18.42
CA LEU A 511 14.11 -2.73 -19.33
C LEU A 511 13.17 -3.00 -20.52
N ASN A 512 11.86 -2.91 -20.27
CA ASN A 512 10.81 -3.14 -21.26
C ASN A 512 10.17 -1.85 -21.77
N ALA A 513 10.88 -0.72 -21.74
CA ALA A 513 10.35 0.59 -22.16
C ALA A 513 10.04 0.69 -23.67
N ILE A 514 10.62 -0.21 -24.47
CA ILE A 514 10.46 -0.24 -25.93
C ILE A 514 10.03 -1.62 -26.40
N ASN A 515 9.28 -1.66 -27.50
CA ASN A 515 8.88 -2.88 -28.18
C ASN A 515 9.93 -3.32 -29.20
N ASP A 516 10.41 -2.39 -30.03
CA ASP A 516 11.40 -2.64 -31.07
C ASP A 516 12.27 -1.39 -31.33
N GLU A 517 13.16 -1.50 -32.32
CA GLU A 517 14.07 -0.42 -32.74
C GLU A 517 13.32 0.82 -33.23
N ASP A 518 12.21 0.60 -33.93
CA ASP A 518 11.42 1.64 -34.56
C ASP A 518 10.60 2.41 -33.51
N ASP A 519 10.00 1.70 -32.55
CA ASP A 519 9.36 2.25 -31.37
C ASP A 519 10.35 3.06 -30.53
N CYS A 520 11.57 2.55 -30.31
CA CYS A 520 12.62 3.29 -29.61
C CYS A 520 12.93 4.63 -30.28
N ARG A 521 13.13 4.63 -31.60
CA ARG A 521 13.37 5.87 -32.36
C ARG A 521 12.17 6.82 -32.29
N SER A 522 10.96 6.28 -32.38
CA SER A 522 9.74 7.07 -32.33
C SER A 522 9.54 7.75 -30.97
N GLN A 523 9.73 7.03 -29.85
CA GLN A 523 9.67 7.60 -28.51
C GLN A 523 10.76 8.66 -28.27
N MET A 524 11.99 8.40 -28.73
CA MET A 524 13.09 9.38 -28.64
C MET A 524 12.78 10.64 -29.44
N ALA A 525 12.23 10.51 -30.65
CA ALA A 525 11.82 11.63 -31.48
C ALA A 525 10.69 12.43 -30.82
N ALA A 526 9.67 11.75 -30.28
CA ALA A 526 8.57 12.39 -29.56
C ALA A 526 9.09 13.21 -28.36
N LEU A 527 9.97 12.64 -27.53
CA LEU A 527 10.54 13.34 -26.37
C LEU A 527 11.41 14.55 -26.78
N ALA A 528 12.22 14.42 -27.83
CA ALA A 528 13.02 15.53 -28.35
C ALA A 528 12.11 16.66 -28.88
N THR A 529 11.07 16.30 -29.61
CA THR A 529 10.14 17.28 -30.20
C THR A 529 9.28 17.94 -29.14
N MET A 530 8.68 17.19 -28.21
CA MET A 530 7.90 17.73 -27.08
C MET A 530 8.69 18.81 -26.34
N ARG A 531 9.97 18.57 -26.06
CA ARG A 531 10.87 19.59 -25.45
C ARG A 531 11.07 20.83 -26.32
N ALA A 532 11.26 20.64 -27.62
CA ALA A 532 11.49 21.73 -28.55
C ALA A 532 10.24 22.61 -28.73
N VAL A 533 9.04 22.00 -28.70
CA VAL A 533 7.78 22.70 -28.96
C VAL A 533 7.13 23.26 -27.68
N LEU A 534 7.58 22.87 -26.49
CA LEU A 534 7.10 23.38 -25.19
C LEU A 534 6.83 24.91 -25.16
N PRO A 535 7.73 25.79 -25.68
CA PRO A 535 7.50 27.24 -25.62
C PRO A 535 6.32 27.75 -26.44
N ARG A 536 5.74 26.92 -27.34
CA ARG A 536 4.53 27.21 -28.14
C ARG A 536 3.26 26.99 -27.32
N PHE A 537 3.23 25.96 -26.47
CA PHE A 537 2.09 25.59 -25.63
C PHE A 537 2.05 26.33 -24.29
N ILE A 538 3.09 27.11 -23.97
CA ILE A 538 3.10 28.00 -22.80
C ILE A 538 3.11 29.47 -23.27
N PRO A 539 1.97 30.18 -23.21
CA PRO A 539 1.86 31.59 -23.53
C PRO A 539 2.88 32.42 -22.76
N GLN A 540 3.50 33.41 -23.42
CA GLN A 540 4.57 34.21 -22.81
C GLN A 540 4.15 34.93 -21.53
N ASP A 541 2.88 35.34 -21.47
CA ASP A 541 2.22 36.00 -20.35
C ASP A 541 1.99 35.07 -19.14
N LEU A 542 1.92 33.75 -19.36
CA LEU A 542 1.63 32.77 -18.30
C LEU A 542 2.86 31.95 -17.84
N ARG A 543 4.01 32.10 -18.51
CA ARG A 543 5.28 31.39 -18.17
C ARG A 543 5.76 31.53 -16.73
N ARG A 544 5.34 32.59 -16.03
CA ARG A 544 5.72 32.88 -14.63
C ARG A 544 4.54 32.76 -13.66
N GLY A 545 3.44 32.15 -14.10
CA GLY A 545 2.20 32.01 -13.35
C GLY A 545 1.04 32.77 -13.98
N PRO A 546 -0.15 32.72 -13.35
CA PRO A 546 -0.38 32.23 -12.00
C PRO A 546 -0.23 30.71 -11.88
N PHE A 547 0.37 30.26 -10.77
CA PHE A 547 0.34 28.85 -10.38
C PHE A 547 -0.82 28.63 -9.42
N ILE A 548 -1.56 27.55 -9.58
CA ILE A 548 -2.75 27.26 -8.78
C ILE A 548 -2.70 25.83 -8.27
N LEU A 549 -3.33 25.59 -7.13
CA LEU A 549 -3.45 24.25 -6.58
C LEU A 549 -4.36 23.42 -7.50
N THR A 550 -3.85 22.29 -7.97
CA THR A 550 -4.54 21.40 -8.91
C THR A 550 -4.54 19.99 -8.35
N LEU A 551 -5.70 19.36 -8.34
CA LEU A 551 -5.89 17.98 -7.92
C LEU A 551 -5.54 17.08 -9.12
N THR A 552 -4.33 16.52 -9.14
CA THR A 552 -3.83 15.80 -10.34
C THR A 552 -4.27 14.34 -10.42
N ASP A 553 -4.88 13.82 -9.36
CA ASP A 553 -5.39 12.44 -9.30
C ASP A 553 -6.89 12.44 -8.97
N LEU A 554 -7.64 13.29 -9.67
CA LEU A 554 -9.07 13.42 -9.49
C LEU A 554 -9.79 12.47 -10.47
N HIS A 555 -10.14 11.28 -10.00
CA HIS A 555 -10.96 10.30 -10.71
C HIS A 555 -12.26 9.97 -9.94
N GLN A 556 -13.14 9.20 -10.56
CA GLN A 556 -14.52 8.97 -10.12
C GLN A 556 -14.58 8.31 -8.73
N SER A 557 -13.61 7.50 -8.37
CA SER A 557 -13.57 6.85 -7.03
C SER A 557 -13.11 7.81 -5.93
N ASN A 558 -12.48 8.95 -6.28
CA ASN A 558 -12.07 9.99 -5.33
C ASN A 558 -13.15 11.06 -5.11
N ILE A 559 -14.27 11.00 -5.84
CA ILE A 559 -15.38 11.95 -5.79
C ILE A 559 -16.59 11.26 -5.15
N PHE A 560 -17.08 11.79 -4.04
CA PHE A 560 -18.34 11.37 -3.42
C PHE A 560 -19.46 12.33 -3.81
N VAL A 561 -20.58 11.77 -4.23
CA VAL A 561 -21.76 12.50 -4.70
C VAL A 561 -23.03 12.04 -4.01
N ASP A 562 -24.05 12.91 -4.03
CA ASP A 562 -25.43 12.51 -3.72
C ASP A 562 -26.15 11.87 -4.92
N ASP A 563 -27.41 11.49 -4.73
CA ASP A 563 -28.24 10.84 -5.73
C ASP A 563 -28.44 11.70 -7.00
N GLU A 564 -28.21 13.02 -6.95
CA GLU A 564 -28.30 13.94 -8.09
C GLU A 564 -26.93 14.34 -8.67
N TRP A 565 -25.86 13.66 -8.27
CA TRP A 565 -24.47 13.94 -8.66
C TRP A 565 -23.93 15.30 -8.22
N ASN A 566 -24.46 15.90 -7.16
CA ASN A 566 -23.81 17.03 -6.52
C ASN A 566 -22.59 16.52 -5.72
N VAL A 567 -21.44 17.17 -5.90
CA VAL A 567 -20.21 16.80 -5.19
C VAL A 567 -20.36 17.11 -3.70
N LYS A 568 -20.24 16.07 -2.87
CA LYS A 568 -20.36 16.12 -1.40
C LYS A 568 -19.02 16.10 -0.69
N TYR A 569 -18.09 15.28 -1.17
CA TYR A 569 -16.75 15.15 -0.60
C TYR A 569 -15.72 14.76 -1.67
N LEU A 570 -14.51 15.24 -1.51
CA LEU A 570 -13.32 14.80 -2.24
C LEU A 570 -12.37 14.13 -1.26
N ILE A 571 -11.87 12.97 -1.66
CA ILE A 571 -10.86 12.23 -0.91
C ILE A 571 -9.57 12.11 -1.72
N ASP A 572 -8.56 11.51 -1.08
CA ASP A 572 -7.26 11.21 -1.68
C ASP A 572 -6.55 12.40 -2.35
N LEU A 573 -6.34 13.46 -1.57
CA LEU A 573 -5.76 14.72 -2.04
C LEU A 573 -4.22 14.69 -2.06
N GLU A 574 -3.63 13.51 -1.95
CA GLU A 574 -2.20 13.31 -1.73
C GLU A 574 -1.34 13.68 -2.93
N TRP A 575 -1.94 13.77 -4.13
CA TRP A 575 -1.25 14.15 -5.35
C TRP A 575 -1.48 15.62 -5.77
N ALA A 576 -2.24 16.40 -4.98
CA ALA A 576 -2.50 17.82 -5.28
C ALA A 576 -1.22 18.66 -5.33
N ARG A 577 -1.09 19.53 -6.34
CA ARG A 577 0.15 20.29 -6.59
C ARG A 577 -0.12 21.69 -7.08
N SER A 578 0.82 22.59 -6.83
CA SER A 578 0.86 23.87 -7.52
C SER A 578 1.35 23.66 -8.95
N LEU A 579 0.48 23.90 -9.92
CA LEU A 579 0.76 23.78 -11.36
C LEU A 579 0.43 25.09 -12.09
N PRO A 580 1.01 25.33 -13.27
CA PRO A 580 0.57 26.42 -14.14
C PRO A 580 -0.92 26.30 -14.44
N ILE A 581 -1.63 27.43 -14.49
CA ILE A 581 -3.08 27.46 -14.75
C ILE A 581 -3.47 26.78 -16.07
N GLU A 582 -2.56 26.74 -17.05
CA GLU A 582 -2.75 26.10 -18.35
C GLU A 582 -2.87 24.56 -18.25
N MET A 583 -2.39 23.97 -17.15
CA MET A 583 -2.53 22.54 -16.88
C MET A 583 -3.86 22.20 -16.20
N GLN A 584 -4.69 23.19 -15.84
CA GLN A 584 -6.05 22.88 -15.38
C GLN A 584 -6.97 22.69 -16.58
N HIS A 585 -7.46 21.46 -16.72
CA HIS A 585 -8.43 21.06 -17.72
C HIS A 585 -9.49 20.15 -17.09
N PRO A 586 -10.65 19.96 -17.76
CA PRO A 586 -11.61 18.94 -17.38
C PRO A 586 -10.96 17.56 -17.34
N PRO A 587 -11.44 16.64 -16.49
CA PRO A 587 -10.92 15.28 -16.47
C PRO A 587 -11.11 14.56 -17.82
N TYR A 588 -10.11 13.82 -18.29
CA TYR A 588 -10.18 13.13 -19.59
C TYR A 588 -11.18 11.95 -19.55
N TRP A 589 -11.40 11.36 -18.38
CA TRP A 589 -12.29 10.22 -18.16
C TRP A 589 -13.78 10.55 -18.29
N LEU A 590 -14.17 11.79 -18.59
CA LEU A 590 -15.57 12.20 -18.75
C LEU A 590 -16.35 11.40 -19.82
N THR A 591 -15.65 10.65 -20.68
CA THR A 591 -16.23 9.75 -21.69
C THR A 591 -15.92 8.26 -21.44
N SER A 592 -15.33 7.93 -20.28
CA SER A 592 -14.84 6.60 -19.92
C SER A 592 -13.81 6.04 -20.91
N GLN A 593 -13.03 6.93 -21.53
CA GLN A 593 -11.96 6.58 -22.45
C GLN A 593 -10.60 6.69 -21.77
N THR A 594 -9.68 5.83 -22.19
CA THR A 594 -8.28 5.92 -21.80
C THR A 594 -7.63 7.11 -22.49
N VAL A 595 -6.49 7.56 -21.96
CA VAL A 595 -5.77 8.73 -22.47
C VAL A 595 -5.40 8.58 -23.96
N ASP A 596 -5.02 7.37 -24.38
CA ASP A 596 -4.67 6.99 -25.75
C ASP A 596 -5.88 6.62 -26.63
N GLY A 597 -7.06 6.48 -26.03
CA GLY A 597 -8.33 6.14 -26.71
C GLY A 597 -9.08 7.34 -27.27
N LEU A 598 -8.61 8.58 -27.05
CA LEU A 598 -9.25 9.82 -27.51
C LEU A 598 -9.03 10.10 -29.00
N VAL A 599 -9.37 9.15 -29.87
CA VAL A 599 -9.25 9.25 -31.33
C VAL A 599 -10.61 9.18 -32.04
N ASP A 600 -10.68 9.69 -33.26
CA ASP A 600 -11.81 9.56 -34.17
C ASP A 600 -13.19 9.89 -33.54
N GLU A 601 -14.09 8.90 -33.45
CA GLU A 601 -15.44 9.04 -32.89
C GLU A 601 -15.41 9.40 -31.39
N GLN A 602 -14.47 8.84 -30.64
CA GLN A 602 -14.34 9.12 -29.20
C GLN A 602 -13.84 10.55 -28.96
N LEU A 603 -12.95 11.06 -29.81
CA LEU A 603 -12.53 12.46 -29.78
C LEU A 603 -13.71 13.40 -30.04
N THR A 604 -14.61 13.03 -30.95
CA THR A 604 -15.81 13.81 -31.27
C THR A 604 -16.78 13.85 -30.08
N LEU A 605 -17.02 12.70 -29.45
CA LEU A 605 -17.84 12.61 -28.23
C LEU A 605 -17.21 13.42 -27.08
N PHE A 606 -15.90 13.37 -26.93
CA PHE A 606 -15.20 14.15 -25.92
C PHE A 606 -15.26 15.65 -26.21
N ASP A 607 -15.16 16.11 -27.47
CA ASP A 607 -15.34 17.53 -27.84
C ASP A 607 -16.73 18.04 -27.42
N GLU A 608 -17.78 17.26 -27.64
CA GLU A 608 -19.15 17.61 -27.22
C GLU A 608 -19.25 17.77 -25.70
N ILE A 609 -18.73 16.80 -24.95
CA ILE A 609 -18.73 16.83 -23.48
C ILE A 609 -17.83 17.93 -22.92
N TYR A 610 -16.68 18.17 -23.54
CA TYR A 610 -15.75 19.25 -23.19
C TYR A 610 -16.40 20.61 -23.36
N ARG A 611 -17.14 20.83 -24.46
CA ARG A 611 -17.91 22.07 -24.69
C ARG A 611 -19.02 22.25 -23.67
N GLU A 612 -19.76 21.18 -23.35
CA GLU A 612 -20.79 21.21 -22.29
C GLU A 612 -20.17 21.62 -20.94
N PHE A 613 -19.04 21.02 -20.57
CA PHE A 613 -18.31 21.40 -19.37
C PHE A 613 -17.86 22.88 -19.43
N LEU A 614 -17.27 23.30 -20.55
CA LEU A 614 -16.76 24.65 -20.73
C LEU A 614 -17.86 25.71 -20.64
N ASP A 615 -19.05 25.44 -21.16
CA ASP A 615 -20.21 26.32 -21.07
C ASP A 615 -20.67 26.49 -19.62
N ILE A 616 -20.75 25.37 -18.87
CA ILE A 616 -21.09 25.38 -17.44
C ILE A 616 -20.01 26.09 -16.63
N PHE A 617 -18.74 25.82 -16.92
CA PHE A 617 -17.59 26.44 -16.25
C PHE A 617 -17.60 27.95 -16.48
N THR A 618 -17.85 28.40 -17.71
CA THR A 618 -17.96 29.82 -18.06
C THR A 618 -19.08 30.50 -17.28
N HIS A 619 -20.22 29.82 -17.13
CA HIS A 619 -21.35 30.32 -16.34
C HIS A 619 -20.99 30.45 -14.86
N GLU A 620 -20.41 29.42 -14.24
CA GLU A 620 -20.00 29.44 -12.83
C GLU A 620 -18.86 30.47 -12.57
N GLU A 621 -17.92 30.61 -13.51
CA GLU A 621 -16.89 31.65 -13.46
C GLU A 621 -17.49 33.06 -13.51
N ALA A 622 -18.50 33.29 -14.36
CA ALA A 622 -19.19 34.57 -14.43
C ALA A 622 -19.95 34.90 -13.13
N LEU A 623 -20.57 33.89 -12.48
CA LEU A 623 -21.26 34.09 -11.20
C LEU A 623 -20.30 34.53 -10.09
N LEU A 624 -19.08 33.98 -10.04
CA LEU A 624 -18.06 34.40 -9.05
C LEU A 624 -17.51 35.81 -9.31
N LEU A 625 -17.48 36.25 -10.57
CA LEU A 625 -17.01 37.59 -10.95
C LEU A 625 -18.02 38.70 -10.66
N LEU A 626 -19.31 38.38 -10.53
CA LEU A 626 -20.33 39.33 -10.10
C LEU A 626 -20.12 39.81 -8.65
N ASP A 627 -19.40 39.04 -7.83
CA ASP A 627 -19.14 39.30 -6.41
C ASP A 627 -17.75 39.95 -6.14
N ALA A 628 -16.88 40.04 -7.16
CA ALA A 628 -15.51 40.54 -7.02
C ALA A 628 -15.28 41.83 -7.82
N GLN A 629 -14.75 42.88 -7.17
CA GLN A 629 -14.42 44.16 -7.84
C GLN A 629 -13.48 43.93 -9.05
N GLU A 630 -13.89 44.50 -10.19
CA GLU A 630 -13.26 44.46 -11.51
C GLU A 630 -11.75 44.72 -11.47
N GLN A 631 -10.89 43.68 -11.49
CA GLN A 631 -9.47 43.88 -11.80
C GLN A 631 -8.72 42.72 -12.49
N GLN A 632 -9.39 41.67 -12.97
CA GLN A 632 -8.71 40.61 -13.74
C GLN A 632 -9.52 40.01 -14.92
N ALA A 633 -10.13 40.86 -15.76
CA ALA A 633 -10.74 40.41 -17.02
C ALA A 633 -9.76 39.70 -17.99
N SER A 634 -8.44 39.83 -17.78
CA SER A 634 -7.41 39.19 -18.61
C SER A 634 -7.07 37.74 -18.22
N LEU A 635 -7.62 37.19 -17.13
CA LEU A 635 -7.30 35.84 -16.62
C LEU A 635 -8.55 34.95 -16.48
N LEU A 636 -9.55 35.09 -17.35
CA LEU A 636 -10.67 34.14 -17.38
C LEU A 636 -10.13 32.73 -17.66
N GLN A 637 -10.30 31.83 -16.71
CA GLN A 637 -9.81 30.47 -16.79
C GLN A 637 -10.57 29.69 -17.86
N ALA A 638 -11.87 29.96 -18.06
CA ALA A 638 -12.63 29.42 -19.18
C ALA A 638 -11.97 29.77 -20.53
N ARG A 639 -11.43 30.99 -20.67
CA ARG A 639 -10.73 31.41 -21.90
C ARG A 639 -9.42 30.66 -22.09
N ILE A 640 -8.70 30.38 -21.00
CA ILE A 640 -7.46 29.59 -21.04
C ILE A 640 -7.77 28.14 -21.44
N MET A 641 -8.80 27.52 -20.84
CA MET A 641 -9.26 26.17 -21.20
C MET A 641 -9.72 26.10 -22.66
N LYS A 642 -10.50 27.08 -23.12
CA LYS A 642 -10.95 27.17 -24.52
C LYS A 642 -9.76 27.24 -25.48
N ARG A 643 -8.82 28.15 -25.20
CA ARG A 643 -7.62 28.31 -26.01
C ARG A 643 -6.77 27.05 -25.99
N GLY A 644 -6.59 26.42 -24.83
CA GLY A 644 -5.81 25.19 -24.68
C GLY A 644 -6.39 24.01 -25.46
N TRP A 645 -7.70 23.98 -25.65
CA TRP A 645 -8.35 23.03 -26.56
C TRP A 645 -8.11 23.36 -28.03
N GLU A 646 -8.30 24.62 -28.42
CA GLU A 646 -8.13 25.11 -29.79
C GLU A 646 -6.69 24.97 -30.29
N ASP A 647 -5.69 25.30 -29.47
CA ASP A 647 -4.27 25.26 -29.82
C ASP A 647 -3.60 23.90 -29.54
N GLY A 648 -4.27 22.99 -28.84
CA GLY A 648 -3.79 21.65 -28.54
C GLY A 648 -2.93 21.55 -27.27
N SER A 649 -2.83 22.62 -26.49
CA SER A 649 -2.16 22.59 -25.18
C SER A 649 -2.78 21.55 -24.24
N PHE A 650 -4.08 21.29 -24.34
CA PHE A 650 -4.75 20.20 -23.60
C PHE A 650 -4.03 18.86 -23.80
N PHE A 651 -3.87 18.42 -25.04
CA PHE A 651 -3.21 17.15 -25.37
C PHE A 651 -1.73 17.18 -25.02
N TYR A 652 -1.07 18.33 -25.18
CA TYR A 652 0.31 18.49 -24.79
C TYR A 652 0.52 18.29 -23.28
N PHE A 653 -0.30 18.90 -22.44
CA PHE A 653 -0.19 18.75 -20.98
C PHE A 653 -0.69 17.39 -20.49
N LEU A 654 -1.74 16.83 -21.10
CA LEU A 654 -2.19 15.47 -20.83
C LEU A 654 -1.09 14.44 -21.15
N ALA A 655 -0.35 14.62 -22.25
CA ALA A 655 0.81 13.81 -22.61
C ALA A 655 1.97 13.96 -21.61
N LEU A 656 2.13 15.12 -20.98
CA LEU A 656 3.15 15.30 -19.94
C LEU A 656 2.77 14.64 -18.61
N ASP A 657 1.48 14.43 -18.37
CA ASP A 657 0.96 13.81 -17.15
C ASP A 657 0.84 12.28 -17.27
N SER A 658 0.73 11.70 -18.47
CA SER A 658 0.74 10.24 -18.70
C SER A 658 2.09 9.74 -19.26
N ILE A 659 2.78 8.85 -18.55
CA ILE A 659 4.07 8.29 -18.99
C ILE A 659 3.90 7.35 -20.18
N SER A 660 2.90 6.45 -20.15
CA SER A 660 2.68 5.54 -21.29
C SER A 660 1.97 6.24 -22.46
N GLY A 661 1.08 7.20 -22.17
CA GLY A 661 0.26 7.88 -23.17
C GLY A 661 0.99 8.96 -23.96
N LEU A 662 2.17 9.44 -23.51
CA LEU A 662 2.89 10.55 -24.14
C LEU A 662 3.10 10.33 -25.64
N TYR A 663 3.56 9.13 -26.01
CA TYR A 663 3.88 8.83 -27.39
C TYR A 663 2.63 8.80 -28.27
N GLY A 664 1.56 8.11 -27.84
CA GLY A 664 0.29 8.03 -28.56
C GLY A 664 -0.31 9.42 -28.79
N LEU A 665 -0.47 10.18 -27.71
CA LEU A 665 -0.98 11.56 -27.75
C LEU A 665 -0.12 12.49 -28.61
N PHE A 666 1.19 12.32 -28.58
CA PHE A 666 2.09 13.11 -29.40
C PHE A 666 1.82 12.87 -30.89
N ILE A 667 1.74 11.61 -31.32
CA ILE A 667 1.50 11.26 -32.72
C ILE A 667 0.10 11.70 -33.17
N GLN A 668 -0.92 11.41 -32.36
CA GLN A 668 -2.33 11.60 -32.73
C GLN A 668 -2.77 13.07 -32.67
N HIS A 669 -2.24 13.89 -31.76
CA HIS A 669 -2.82 15.21 -31.51
C HIS A 669 -1.82 16.37 -31.49
N VAL A 670 -0.58 16.13 -31.07
CA VAL A 670 0.43 17.20 -31.00
C VAL A 670 1.14 17.37 -32.33
N GLN A 671 1.55 16.27 -32.97
CA GLN A 671 2.32 16.28 -34.21
C GLN A 671 1.49 16.77 -35.40
N GLU A 672 0.21 16.40 -35.49
CA GLU A 672 -0.71 16.81 -36.57
C GLU A 672 -0.87 18.33 -36.68
N ARG A 673 -0.57 19.07 -35.60
CA ARG A 673 -0.67 20.54 -35.55
C ARG A 673 0.53 21.25 -36.16
N PHE A 674 1.59 20.51 -36.48
CA PHE A 674 2.74 21.01 -37.24
C PHE A 674 2.63 20.53 -38.69
N ASP A 675 3.30 21.22 -39.62
CA ASP A 675 3.17 21.01 -41.07
C ASP A 675 3.48 19.55 -41.46
N TYR A 676 2.44 18.71 -41.46
CA TYR A 676 2.47 17.26 -41.46
C TYR A 676 2.50 16.74 -42.90
N HIS A 677 3.65 16.90 -43.54
CA HIS A 677 3.95 16.29 -44.85
C HIS A 677 5.23 15.45 -44.85
N VAL A 678 5.86 15.28 -43.68
CA VAL A 678 7.01 14.40 -43.54
C VAL A 678 6.52 12.99 -43.28
N LYS A 679 6.85 12.04 -44.18
CA LYS A 679 6.64 10.61 -43.94
C LYS A 679 7.14 10.26 -42.54
N TYR A 680 6.31 9.59 -41.75
CA TYR A 680 6.58 9.19 -40.36
C TYR A 680 8.01 8.67 -40.14
N ASP A 681 8.51 7.87 -41.10
CA ASP A 681 9.85 7.30 -41.07
C ASP A 681 10.99 8.33 -41.20
N ALA A 682 10.80 9.42 -41.94
CA ALA A 682 11.79 10.49 -42.06
C ALA A 682 11.85 11.34 -40.78
N PHE A 683 10.71 11.61 -40.15
CA PHE A 683 10.66 12.38 -38.90
C PHE A 683 11.43 11.67 -37.78
N ARG A 684 11.14 10.40 -37.51
CA ARG A 684 11.81 9.65 -36.44
C ARG A 684 13.32 9.54 -36.66
N ARG A 685 13.78 9.35 -37.91
CA ARG A 685 15.20 9.28 -38.26
C ARG A 685 15.93 10.60 -38.02
N VAL A 686 15.28 11.73 -38.28
CA VAL A 686 15.89 13.06 -38.11
C VAL A 686 15.82 13.52 -36.66
N ALA A 687 14.70 13.33 -35.96
CA ALA A 687 14.48 13.88 -34.63
C ALA A 687 15.08 13.04 -33.49
N SER A 688 15.10 11.69 -33.62
CA SER A 688 15.59 10.82 -32.54
C SER A 688 17.05 11.06 -32.11
N PRO A 689 18.02 11.40 -33.00
CA PRO A 689 19.39 11.68 -32.58
C PRO A 689 19.54 12.96 -31.75
N TYR A 690 18.56 13.88 -31.81
CA TYR A 690 18.58 15.11 -31.01
C TYR A 690 18.14 14.91 -29.56
N TRP A 691 17.58 13.75 -29.19
CA TRP A 691 17.21 13.47 -27.80
C TRP A 691 18.44 13.30 -26.90
N ARG A 692 19.48 12.62 -27.39
CA ARG A 692 20.74 12.42 -26.65
C ARG A 692 21.94 12.11 -27.55
N PRO A 693 23.18 12.40 -27.10
CA PRO A 693 24.39 11.88 -27.73
C PRO A 693 24.40 10.35 -27.76
N GLU A 694 25.08 9.79 -28.77
CA GLU A 694 25.25 8.34 -28.96
C GLU A 694 23.92 7.58 -29.07
N SER A 695 22.92 8.19 -29.71
CA SER A 695 21.57 7.66 -29.89
C SER A 695 21.54 6.22 -30.44
N GLU A 696 22.34 5.90 -31.45
CA GLU A 696 22.39 4.55 -32.04
C GLU A 696 22.94 3.50 -31.07
N GLN A 697 23.93 3.86 -30.25
CA GLN A 697 24.45 2.95 -29.21
C GLN A 697 23.42 2.72 -28.11
N PHE A 698 22.66 3.77 -27.75
CA PHE A 698 21.56 3.67 -26.80
C PHE A 698 20.47 2.73 -27.31
N ILE A 699 20.02 2.89 -28.57
CA ILE A 699 19.01 2.03 -29.20
C ILE A 699 19.47 0.57 -29.18
N ALA A 700 20.71 0.29 -29.63
CA ALA A 700 21.26 -1.05 -29.61
C ALA A 700 21.33 -1.66 -28.20
N THR A 701 21.62 -0.83 -27.19
CA THR A 701 21.63 -1.25 -25.78
C THR A 701 20.22 -1.55 -25.28
N LYS A 702 19.23 -0.75 -25.67
CA LYS A 702 17.83 -0.92 -25.28
C LYS A 702 17.21 -2.18 -25.87
N ILE A 703 17.49 -2.50 -27.13
CA ILE A 703 17.05 -3.75 -27.75
C ILE A 703 17.61 -4.96 -26.98
N LYS A 704 18.89 -4.91 -26.56
CA LYS A 704 19.47 -5.97 -25.73
C LYS A 704 18.78 -6.08 -24.37
N GLN A 705 18.42 -4.97 -23.74
CA GLN A 705 17.68 -4.95 -22.47
C GLN A 705 16.27 -5.53 -22.60
N LYS A 706 15.56 -5.21 -23.69
CA LYS A 706 14.24 -5.78 -24.00
C LYS A 706 14.32 -7.29 -24.22
N ASN A 707 15.28 -7.75 -25.03
CA ASN A 707 15.50 -9.17 -25.25
C ASN A 707 15.83 -9.92 -23.95
N GLU A 708 16.63 -9.32 -23.07
CA GLU A 708 16.93 -9.86 -21.75
C GLU A 708 15.69 -9.92 -20.85
N TYR A 709 14.84 -8.90 -20.90
CA TYR A 709 13.57 -8.88 -20.19
C TYR A 709 12.63 -9.98 -20.70
N ASP A 710 12.45 -10.09 -22.02
CA ASP A 710 11.60 -11.09 -22.64
C ASP A 710 12.10 -12.51 -22.38
N ARG A 711 13.42 -12.72 -22.39
CA ARG A 711 14.04 -13.99 -21.99
C ARG A 711 13.72 -14.33 -20.53
N ARG A 712 13.87 -13.37 -19.61
CA ARG A 712 13.50 -13.58 -18.19
C ARG A 712 12.02 -13.86 -18.01
N LEU A 713 11.18 -13.19 -18.80
CA LEU A 713 9.73 -13.38 -18.79
C LEU A 713 9.37 -14.78 -19.31
N LEU A 714 9.93 -15.20 -20.44
CA LEU A 714 9.78 -16.54 -21.00
C LEU A 714 10.31 -17.61 -20.04
N GLU A 715 11.46 -17.42 -19.41
CA GLU A 715 11.96 -18.35 -18.38
C GLU A 715 11.05 -18.45 -17.15
N MET A 716 10.27 -17.40 -16.87
CA MET A 716 9.24 -17.42 -15.83
C MET A 716 7.96 -18.14 -16.30
N PHE A 717 7.61 -18.08 -17.59
CA PHE A 717 6.42 -18.71 -18.17
C PHE A 717 6.63 -20.15 -18.69
N GLU A 718 7.77 -20.52 -19.26
CA GLU A 718 8.09 -21.89 -19.69
C GLU A 718 8.22 -22.85 -18.51
N LYS A 719 8.60 -22.34 -17.34
CA LYS A 719 8.49 -23.06 -16.06
C LYS A 719 7.04 -23.37 -15.65
N GLN A 720 6.03 -22.83 -16.33
CA GLN A 720 4.61 -23.06 -16.01
C GLN A 720 3.90 -24.03 -16.96
N THR A 721 4.45 -24.30 -18.16
CA THR A 721 3.82 -25.21 -19.15
C THR A 721 4.42 -26.62 -19.14
N SER A 722 5.47 -26.85 -18.36
CA SER A 722 6.17 -28.14 -18.22
C SER A 722 5.93 -28.86 -16.89
N ASP A 723 5.02 -28.34 -16.06
CA ASP A 723 4.33 -29.01 -14.96
C ASP A 723 2.84 -29.14 -15.30
#